data_AF-A0A1P8JZT1-F1
#
_entry.id   AF-A0A1P8JZT1-F1
#
_cell.length_a   1.000
_cell.length_b   1.000
_cell.length_c   1.000
_cell.angle_alpha   90.00
_cell.angle_beta   90.00
_cell.angle_gamma   90.00
#
_symmetry.space_group_name_H-M   'P 1'
#
loop_
_entity.id
_entity.type
_entity.pdbx_description
1 polymer ?
#
loop_
_entity_poly.entity_id
_entity_poly.type
_entity_poly.pdbx_seq_one_letter_code
_entity_poly.pdbx_strand_id
1 'polypeptide(L)'
;MQPAPAGRAYSTAFTALDASQTGQAALDRLQKPDGRRARHVIVRREHSGLVYFYLFESAEVLGRLGACSQQERARSTLTILLDLHASTSSPTVDEQEAPFQGAVVVRGDRALGFVAPDSPEPPTPASPPMSLPDVLGGLGGLGGLGKLGRLFRHRSSRDAARSLPDLDVFGEVFNSREAPSRQLPDEETVEFSVRAEPTPDLLPEPTGAALPDDAPPLPPPAPPRFFNARTPDRVALNAQTYVIVQVAGEAAQPAPGTAAANAPIGGFTGELTIDVHAPGLKAIGPTTLTLQVPASGNSASLRFGFMAQQPGIQQVDVMAWNGSAQVAGVTLQIAVATEAVTAGANEAVGDMDMREPESGEYTLDVAMDAETRRYRFQLRSDRKDVWPPMYSEPLLNARQQNYDATIANLNAQARNLYALKKEDQAVWLRGMGNLLFEQLVPDGLKALLIEHKRNIRVLNILSEADPTPWELLFLADPDTGEGDFLAASTTVARWRYGAGPCRSLKRATKVLVLPADAPPQAQAELQRLQTLLNGASTIGDLTSLNTLLAAGGFDLLHFAAHNVNLPNVQGGAYVPFGQQRWDLTFMGAVPQNKFKSRAPLVFMNACTTSGTTALYTELASWADRFLKCGSGAFIGTLWEVRDVSARQFSETFYDELIKGQTLGEAMQAARAKLRAANPGDPTPLAYTLYGNPLARLEHA
;
A
#
# COMPACT_ATOMS: atom_id res chain seq x y z
N MET A 1 -29.85 -57.63 -6.50
CA MET A 1 -28.50 -57.40 -5.95
C MET A 1 -27.96 -56.16 -6.62
N GLN A 2 -28.10 -54.99 -5.99
CA GLN A 2 -27.51 -53.74 -6.51
C GLN A 2 -25.98 -53.83 -6.35
N PRO A 3 -25.20 -53.31 -7.32
CA PRO A 3 -23.74 -53.34 -7.25
C PRO A 3 -23.25 -52.45 -6.10
N ALA A 4 -22.17 -52.88 -5.44
CA ALA A 4 -21.52 -52.13 -4.38
C ALA A 4 -21.01 -50.77 -4.89
N PRO A 5 -21.20 -49.67 -4.14
CA PRO A 5 -20.75 -48.35 -4.57
C PRO A 5 -19.22 -48.29 -4.64
N ALA A 6 -18.73 -47.61 -5.68
CA ALA A 6 -17.33 -47.34 -5.95
C ALA A 6 -16.58 -46.76 -4.72
N GLY A 7 -15.30 -47.13 -4.58
CA GLY A 7 -14.46 -46.77 -3.44
C GLY A 7 -14.42 -45.27 -3.15
N ARG A 8 -14.53 -44.90 -1.86
CA ARG A 8 -14.50 -43.51 -1.41
C ARG A 8 -13.16 -42.86 -1.77
N ALA A 9 -13.20 -41.69 -2.41
CA ALA A 9 -12.04 -40.89 -2.80
C ALA A 9 -11.36 -40.12 -1.64
N TYR A 10 -11.64 -40.50 -0.38
CA TYR A 10 -11.15 -39.81 0.81
C TYR A 10 -10.90 -40.81 1.97
N SER A 11 -9.93 -40.51 2.82
CA SER A 11 -9.57 -41.34 3.97
C SER A 11 -10.52 -41.11 5.15
N THR A 12 -10.95 -42.20 5.79
CA THR A 12 -11.72 -42.15 7.04
C THR A 12 -10.87 -42.48 8.28
N ALA A 13 -9.56 -42.68 8.10
CA ALA A 13 -8.65 -43.08 9.16
C ALA A 13 -8.05 -41.86 9.89
N PHE A 14 -8.87 -41.22 10.74
CA PHE A 14 -8.46 -40.08 11.56
C PHE A 14 -8.99 -40.20 13.01
N THR A 15 -8.38 -39.46 13.93
CA THR A 15 -8.90 -39.26 15.28
C THR A 15 -9.66 -37.93 15.35
N ALA A 16 -10.92 -37.95 15.74
CA ALA A 16 -11.72 -36.74 15.93
C ALA A 16 -11.54 -36.17 17.35
N LEU A 17 -11.10 -34.92 17.46
CA LEU A 17 -11.00 -34.18 18.72
C LEU A 17 -11.90 -32.94 18.66
N ASP A 18 -12.27 -32.42 19.83
CA ASP A 18 -12.98 -31.15 19.94
C ASP A 18 -12.05 -30.10 20.56
N ALA A 19 -12.07 -28.89 20.01
CA ALA A 19 -11.18 -27.80 20.39
C ALA A 19 -11.35 -27.37 21.86
N SER A 20 -12.53 -27.63 22.45
CA SER A 20 -12.81 -27.38 23.87
C SER A 20 -12.16 -28.38 24.83
N GLN A 21 -11.65 -29.52 24.32
CA GLN A 21 -10.99 -30.53 25.16
C GLN A 21 -9.68 -29.99 25.73
N THR A 22 -9.33 -30.39 26.96
CA THR A 22 -8.03 -30.08 27.54
C THR A 22 -6.92 -30.81 26.79
N GLY A 23 -5.70 -30.24 26.80
CA GLY A 23 -4.53 -30.87 26.22
C GLY A 23 -4.26 -32.28 26.76
N GLN A 24 -4.54 -32.52 28.04
CA GLN A 24 -4.37 -33.84 28.66
C GLN A 24 -5.42 -34.85 28.15
N ALA A 25 -6.69 -34.46 28.06
CA ALA A 25 -7.74 -35.34 27.52
C ALA A 25 -7.50 -35.69 26.03
N ALA A 26 -6.97 -34.73 25.27
CA ALA A 26 -6.55 -34.95 23.89
C ALA A 26 -5.36 -35.91 23.79
N LEU A 27 -4.35 -35.74 24.65
CA LEU A 27 -3.17 -36.60 24.71
C LEU A 27 -3.55 -38.05 25.04
N ASP A 28 -4.41 -38.26 26.03
CA ASP A 28 -4.88 -39.59 26.44
C ASP A 28 -5.64 -40.29 25.31
N ARG A 29 -6.45 -39.56 24.53
CA ARG A 29 -7.15 -40.09 23.35
C ARG A 29 -6.21 -40.46 22.21
N LEU A 30 -5.10 -39.74 22.06
CA LEU A 30 -4.11 -39.99 21.01
C LEU A 30 -3.10 -41.09 21.39
N GLN A 31 -2.91 -41.36 22.69
CA GLN A 31 -1.93 -42.31 23.23
C GLN A 31 -2.50 -43.68 23.62
N LYS A 32 -3.58 -44.16 22.98
CA LYS A 32 -4.22 -45.43 23.34
C LYS A 32 -3.21 -46.62 23.43
N PRO A 33 -3.36 -47.52 24.41
CA PRO A 33 -2.41 -48.60 24.72
C PRO A 33 -2.40 -49.76 23.69
N ASP A 34 -3.29 -49.76 22.70
CA ASP A 34 -3.48 -50.81 21.70
C ASP A 34 -2.68 -50.60 20.39
N GLY A 35 -1.87 -49.55 20.31
CA GLY A 35 -0.87 -49.35 19.24
C GLY A 35 -1.42 -48.94 17.86
N ARG A 36 -2.74 -48.90 17.66
CA ARG A 36 -3.37 -48.43 16.42
C ARG A 36 -3.63 -46.93 16.47
N ARG A 37 -2.64 -46.13 16.08
CA ARG A 37 -2.77 -44.66 15.97
C ARG A 37 -3.17 -44.26 14.56
N ALA A 38 -4.26 -43.51 14.42
CA ALA A 38 -4.54 -42.84 13.15
C ALA A 38 -3.41 -41.84 12.87
N ARG A 39 -2.96 -41.77 11.61
CA ARG A 39 -1.88 -40.85 11.22
C ARG A 39 -2.31 -39.38 11.23
N HIS A 40 -3.62 -39.13 11.18
CA HIS A 40 -4.19 -37.79 11.13
C HIS A 40 -5.21 -37.56 12.25
N VAL A 41 -5.35 -36.29 12.63
CA VAL A 41 -6.30 -35.79 13.62
C VAL A 41 -7.14 -34.71 12.96
N ILE A 42 -8.45 -34.73 13.21
CA ILE A 42 -9.34 -33.62 12.84
C ILE A 42 -9.86 -33.00 14.13
N VAL A 43 -9.56 -31.72 14.34
CA VAL A 43 -10.05 -30.95 15.49
C VAL A 43 -11.24 -30.11 15.03
N ARG A 44 -12.41 -30.34 15.62
CA ARG A 44 -13.62 -29.53 15.42
C ARG A 44 -13.58 -28.34 16.38
N ARG A 45 -13.83 -27.13 15.88
CA ARG A 45 -13.97 -25.92 16.69
C ARG A 45 -15.27 -25.23 16.35
N GLU A 46 -16.04 -24.86 17.36
CA GLU A 46 -17.22 -24.04 17.19
C GLU A 46 -16.95 -22.63 17.70
N HIS A 47 -17.22 -21.61 16.88
CA HIS A 47 -17.04 -20.21 17.24
C HIS A 47 -18.07 -19.33 16.53
N SER A 48 -18.81 -18.54 17.32
CA SER A 48 -19.83 -17.60 16.81
C SER A 48 -20.90 -18.27 15.94
N GLY A 49 -21.30 -19.51 16.28
CA GLY A 49 -22.31 -20.29 15.55
C GLY A 49 -21.79 -20.96 14.27
N LEU A 50 -20.49 -20.85 13.97
CA LEU A 50 -19.84 -21.49 12.83
C LEU A 50 -18.93 -22.63 13.30
N VAL A 51 -18.85 -23.69 12.50
CA VAL A 51 -18.03 -24.88 12.77
C VAL A 51 -16.84 -24.92 11.82
N TYR A 52 -15.65 -25.03 12.40
CA TYR A 52 -14.38 -25.09 11.71
C TYR A 52 -13.74 -26.46 11.96
N PHE A 53 -13.03 -26.98 10.96
CA PHE A 53 -12.27 -28.22 11.08
C PHE A 53 -10.80 -27.97 10.82
N TYR A 54 -9.93 -28.61 11.58
CA TYR A 54 -8.48 -28.49 11.43
C TYR A 54 -7.89 -29.89 11.29
N LEU A 55 -7.34 -30.19 10.12
CA LEU A 55 -6.64 -31.44 9.81
C LEU A 55 -5.16 -31.30 10.17
N PHE A 56 -4.67 -32.18 11.03
CA PHE A 56 -3.26 -32.25 11.44
C PHE A 56 -2.70 -33.66 11.23
N GLU A 57 -1.38 -33.77 11.10
CA GLU A 57 -0.72 -35.05 11.39
C GLU A 57 -0.72 -35.31 12.91
N SER A 58 -0.99 -36.54 13.31
CA SER A 58 -1.00 -36.93 14.74
C SER A 58 0.33 -36.68 15.42
N ALA A 59 1.45 -36.80 14.69
CA ALA A 59 2.79 -36.53 15.22
C ALA A 59 2.97 -35.06 15.61
N GLU A 60 2.41 -34.14 14.82
CA GLU A 60 2.44 -32.70 15.09
C GLU A 60 1.67 -32.37 16.36
N VAL A 61 0.43 -32.86 16.49
CA VAL A 61 -0.40 -32.63 17.68
C VAL A 61 0.26 -33.21 18.92
N LEU A 62 0.82 -34.42 18.83
CA LEU A 62 1.56 -35.06 19.93
C LEU A 62 2.84 -34.28 20.30
N GLY A 63 3.56 -33.73 19.31
CA GLY A 63 4.73 -32.90 19.54
C GLY A 63 4.39 -31.61 20.29
N ARG A 64 3.35 -30.90 19.83
CA ARG A 64 2.87 -29.66 20.49
C ARG A 64 2.39 -29.93 21.91
N LEU A 65 1.57 -30.96 22.11
CA LEU A 65 1.11 -31.33 23.45
C LEU A 65 2.26 -31.80 24.34
N GLY A 66 3.24 -32.53 23.78
CA GLY A 66 4.42 -33.02 24.50
C GLY A 66 5.36 -31.92 24.98
N ALA A 67 5.43 -30.80 24.25
CA ALA A 67 6.23 -29.63 24.63
C ALA A 67 5.65 -28.84 25.82
N CYS A 68 4.36 -29.00 26.11
CA CYS A 68 3.72 -28.35 27.26
C CYS A 68 4.03 -29.09 28.58
N SER A 69 4.01 -28.37 29.70
CA SER A 69 4.02 -28.99 31.03
C SER A 69 2.70 -29.75 31.29
N GLN A 70 2.73 -30.67 32.27
CA GLN A 70 1.52 -31.40 32.68
C GLN A 70 0.43 -30.46 33.19
N GLN A 71 0.81 -29.38 33.87
CA GLN A 71 -0.13 -28.39 34.41
C GLN A 71 -0.79 -27.55 33.31
N GLU A 72 -0.05 -27.18 32.26
CA GLU A 72 -0.60 -26.48 31.09
C GLU A 72 -1.55 -27.38 30.30
N ARG A 73 -1.18 -28.64 30.05
CA ARG A 73 -2.06 -29.61 29.38
C ARG A 73 -3.36 -29.84 30.15
N ALA A 74 -3.34 -29.80 31.47
CA ALA A 74 -4.52 -30.01 32.30
C ALA A 74 -5.47 -28.81 32.32
N ARG A 75 -4.97 -27.58 32.12
CA ARG A 75 -5.73 -26.34 32.29
C ARG A 75 -6.12 -25.64 30.99
N SER A 76 -5.41 -25.90 29.90
CA SER A 76 -5.62 -25.23 28.61
C SER A 76 -6.33 -26.12 27.60
N THR A 77 -7.19 -25.52 26.78
CA THR A 77 -7.93 -26.21 25.71
C THR A 77 -7.08 -26.37 24.45
N LEU A 78 -7.47 -27.28 23.56
CA LEU A 78 -6.83 -27.43 22.26
C LEU A 78 -6.89 -26.15 21.41
N THR A 79 -7.92 -25.32 21.57
CA THR A 79 -7.99 -24.01 20.91
C THR A 79 -6.76 -23.16 21.21
N ILE A 80 -6.30 -23.16 22.46
CA ILE A 80 -5.12 -22.39 22.91
C ILE A 80 -3.84 -23.14 22.57
N LEU A 81 -3.77 -24.43 22.92
CA LEU A 81 -2.53 -25.23 22.81
C LEU A 81 -2.10 -25.51 21.36
N LEU A 82 -3.05 -25.53 20.42
CA LEU A 82 -2.76 -25.67 18.99
C LEU A 82 -2.81 -24.32 18.25
N ASP A 83 -3.05 -23.22 18.97
CA ASP A 83 -3.21 -21.89 18.42
C ASP A 83 -4.22 -21.84 17.25
N LEU A 84 -5.41 -22.41 17.49
CA LEU A 84 -6.46 -22.48 16.47
C LEU A 84 -7.09 -21.12 16.17
N HIS A 85 -6.79 -20.09 16.97
CA HIS A 85 -7.18 -18.71 16.71
C HIS A 85 -6.38 -18.10 15.55
N ALA A 86 -5.08 -18.39 15.46
CA ALA A 86 -4.21 -17.90 14.39
C ALA A 86 -4.09 -18.87 13.21
N SER A 87 -4.48 -20.14 13.39
CA SER A 87 -4.44 -21.15 12.34
C SER A 87 -5.65 -21.06 11.40
N THR A 88 -5.42 -21.20 10.09
CA THR A 88 -6.50 -21.36 9.10
C THR A 88 -7.17 -22.72 9.26
N SER A 89 -8.50 -22.77 9.28
CA SER A 89 -9.22 -24.04 9.25
C SER A 89 -9.01 -24.74 7.91
N SER A 90 -8.94 -26.06 7.92
CA SER A 90 -8.89 -26.86 6.71
C SER A 90 -10.16 -26.62 5.88
N PRO A 91 -10.04 -26.52 4.54
CA PRO A 91 -11.19 -26.36 3.68
C PRO A 91 -12.15 -27.56 3.84
N THR A 92 -13.45 -27.30 3.80
CA THR A 92 -14.47 -28.35 3.92
C THR A 92 -15.19 -28.59 2.61
N VAL A 93 -15.56 -29.84 2.36
CA VAL A 93 -16.33 -30.25 1.18
C VAL A 93 -17.47 -31.16 1.64
N ASP A 94 -18.67 -30.97 1.07
CA ASP A 94 -19.80 -31.85 1.39
C ASP A 94 -19.54 -33.26 0.84
N GLU A 95 -20.06 -34.28 1.51
CA GLU A 95 -19.88 -35.68 1.07
C GLU A 95 -20.43 -36.00 -0.33
N GLN A 96 -21.32 -35.16 -0.86
CA GLN A 96 -21.88 -35.30 -2.20
C GLN A 96 -20.99 -34.68 -3.29
N GLU A 97 -20.01 -33.87 -2.89
CA GLU A 97 -19.10 -33.17 -3.78
C GLU A 97 -17.77 -33.92 -3.94
N ALA A 98 -17.08 -33.69 -5.05
CA ALA A 98 -15.78 -34.31 -5.31
C ALA A 98 -14.71 -33.67 -4.39
N PRO A 99 -14.06 -34.45 -3.49
CA PRO A 99 -13.12 -33.89 -2.55
C PRO A 99 -11.78 -33.56 -3.23
N PHE A 100 -11.11 -32.50 -2.77
CA PHE A 100 -9.79 -32.07 -3.25
C PHE A 100 -8.73 -32.19 -2.16
N GLN A 101 -7.45 -32.15 -2.55
CA GLN A 101 -6.33 -32.33 -1.61
C GLN A 101 -6.37 -31.31 -0.46
N GLY A 102 -6.14 -31.79 0.76
CA GLY A 102 -6.21 -30.99 1.98
C GLY A 102 -7.62 -30.75 2.53
N ALA A 103 -8.68 -31.16 1.83
CA ALA A 103 -10.05 -30.96 2.28
C ALA A 103 -10.49 -31.95 3.37
N VAL A 104 -11.31 -31.48 4.30
CA VAL A 104 -12.09 -32.28 5.24
C VAL A 104 -13.48 -32.52 4.66
N VAL A 105 -13.84 -33.79 4.47
CA VAL A 105 -15.18 -34.18 4.00
C VAL A 105 -16.14 -34.14 5.18
N VAL A 106 -17.21 -33.37 5.06
CA VAL A 106 -18.17 -33.12 6.14
C VAL A 106 -19.60 -33.51 5.74
N ARG A 107 -20.45 -33.77 6.74
CA ARG A 107 -21.91 -33.81 6.61
C ARG A 107 -22.49 -33.02 7.77
N GLY A 108 -22.95 -31.79 7.48
CA GLY A 108 -23.24 -30.80 8.52
C GLY A 108 -22.01 -30.57 9.41
N ASP A 109 -22.19 -30.60 10.72
CA ASP A 109 -21.14 -30.30 11.71
C ASP A 109 -20.22 -31.48 12.04
N ARG A 110 -20.25 -32.53 11.23
CA ARG A 110 -19.49 -33.76 11.47
C ARG A 110 -18.49 -34.03 10.35
N ALA A 111 -17.22 -34.18 10.73
CA ALA A 111 -16.18 -34.71 9.84
C ALA A 111 -16.41 -36.20 9.56
N LEU A 112 -16.39 -36.56 8.28
CA LEU A 112 -16.52 -37.92 7.76
C LEU A 112 -15.19 -38.49 7.26
N GLY A 113 -14.28 -37.63 6.82
CA GLY A 113 -12.96 -38.03 6.34
C GLY A 113 -12.15 -36.85 5.82
N PHE A 114 -11.04 -37.13 5.13
CA PHE A 114 -10.14 -36.12 4.60
C PHE A 114 -9.36 -36.62 3.39
N VAL A 115 -8.80 -35.69 2.62
CA VAL A 115 -7.81 -36.00 1.57
C VAL A 115 -6.46 -35.43 2.02
N ALA A 116 -5.46 -36.29 2.25
CA ALA A 116 -4.15 -35.85 2.75
C ALA A 116 -3.42 -34.98 1.70
N PRO A 117 -2.66 -33.95 2.10
CA PRO A 117 -1.94 -33.06 1.18
C PRO A 117 -0.92 -33.71 0.23
N ASP A 118 -0.55 -34.99 0.38
CA ASP A 118 0.45 -35.67 -0.47
C ASP A 118 0.01 -37.08 -0.92
N SER A 119 -1.30 -37.32 -1.10
CA SER A 119 -1.73 -38.60 -1.68
C SER A 119 -1.50 -38.56 -3.20
N PRO A 120 -0.74 -39.50 -3.79
CA PRO A 120 -0.64 -39.58 -5.25
C PRO A 120 -2.06 -39.74 -5.82
N GLU A 121 -2.39 -38.92 -6.81
CA GLU A 121 -3.64 -39.03 -7.56
C GLU A 121 -3.83 -40.50 -8.01
N PRO A 122 -5.00 -41.12 -7.78
CA PRO A 122 -5.28 -42.38 -8.46
C PRO A 122 -5.30 -42.09 -9.98
N PRO A 123 -4.73 -42.98 -10.80
CA PRO A 123 -4.69 -42.76 -12.25
C PRO A 123 -6.11 -42.62 -12.78
N THR A 124 -6.32 -41.54 -13.54
CA THR A 124 -7.54 -41.32 -14.32
C THR A 124 -7.74 -42.54 -15.24
N PRO A 125 -8.92 -43.19 -15.27
CA PRO A 125 -9.16 -44.25 -16.23
C PRO A 125 -9.06 -43.69 -17.65
N ALA A 126 -8.19 -44.30 -18.45
CA ALA A 126 -7.98 -43.92 -19.84
C ALA A 126 -9.33 -43.88 -20.58
N SER A 127 -9.67 -42.72 -21.15
CA SER A 127 -10.77 -42.61 -22.09
C SER A 127 -10.43 -43.46 -23.33
N PRO A 128 -11.38 -44.24 -23.88
CA PRO A 128 -11.14 -45.01 -25.09
C PRO A 128 -10.93 -44.04 -26.28
N PRO A 129 -10.15 -44.43 -27.30
CA PRO A 129 -9.91 -43.56 -28.45
C PRO A 129 -11.22 -43.29 -29.18
N MET A 130 -11.53 -41.99 -29.34
CA MET A 130 -12.69 -41.52 -30.08
C MET A 130 -12.41 -41.71 -31.58
N SER A 131 -13.24 -42.54 -32.23
CA SER A 131 -13.23 -42.76 -33.68
C SER A 131 -13.63 -41.47 -34.41
N LEU A 132 -12.83 -41.07 -35.40
CA LEU A 132 -13.20 -40.05 -36.40
C LEU A 132 -14.44 -40.50 -37.18
N PRO A 133 -15.42 -39.62 -37.45
CA PRO A 133 -16.41 -39.89 -38.48
C PRO A 133 -15.86 -39.54 -39.88
N ASP A 134 -15.99 -40.50 -40.78
CA ASP A 134 -15.84 -40.34 -42.23
C ASP A 134 -16.77 -39.25 -42.78
N VAL A 135 -16.19 -38.26 -43.45
CA VAL A 135 -16.88 -37.52 -44.53
C VAL A 135 -15.89 -37.27 -45.65
N LEU A 136 -15.80 -38.23 -46.57
CA LEU A 136 -15.40 -37.98 -47.96
C LEU A 136 -16.68 -37.84 -48.80
N GLY A 137 -16.83 -36.72 -49.50
CA GLY A 137 -17.99 -36.52 -50.36
C GLY A 137 -18.06 -35.20 -51.12
N GLY A 138 -17.07 -34.94 -51.99
CA GLY A 138 -17.38 -34.42 -53.33
C GLY A 138 -17.25 -32.92 -53.62
N LEU A 139 -16.52 -32.68 -54.73
CA LEU A 139 -16.60 -31.54 -55.66
C LEU A 139 -15.98 -30.22 -55.15
N GLY A 140 -14.96 -29.61 -55.73
CA GLY A 140 -14.40 -29.70 -57.08
C GLY A 140 -14.25 -28.27 -57.62
N GLY A 141 -13.04 -27.89 -58.06
CA GLY A 141 -12.86 -26.76 -58.98
C GLY A 141 -11.75 -25.75 -58.63
N LEU A 142 -10.72 -25.76 -59.50
CA LEU A 142 -9.90 -24.60 -59.96
C LEU A 142 -9.00 -23.95 -58.90
N GLY A 143 -7.66 -23.94 -58.99
CA GLY A 143 -6.81 -23.72 -60.15
C GLY A 143 -6.24 -22.30 -60.11
N GLY A 144 -4.97 -22.10 -59.72
CA GLY A 144 -4.34 -20.78 -59.73
C GLY A 144 -2.95 -20.70 -59.09
N LEU A 145 -1.91 -20.98 -59.89
CA LEU A 145 -0.49 -20.74 -59.63
C LEU A 145 -0.14 -19.25 -59.50
N GLY A 146 0.90 -18.89 -58.72
CA GLY A 146 1.51 -17.56 -58.85
C GLY A 146 2.64 -17.14 -57.89
N LYS A 147 3.82 -17.78 -57.99
CA LYS A 147 5.21 -17.26 -57.77
C LYS A 147 5.59 -16.60 -56.42
N LEU A 148 6.54 -17.12 -55.64
CA LEU A 148 8.02 -17.22 -55.80
C LEU A 148 8.82 -15.92 -55.57
N GLY A 149 9.76 -16.00 -54.61
CA GLY A 149 10.99 -15.20 -54.53
C GLY A 149 11.45 -14.98 -53.08
N ARG A 150 12.10 -15.96 -52.41
CA ARG A 150 13.57 -16.19 -52.33
C ARG A 150 14.33 -14.97 -51.77
N LEU A 151 15.13 -15.07 -50.71
CA LEU A 151 16.41 -15.81 -50.65
C LEU A 151 16.74 -16.27 -49.21
N PHE A 152 16.90 -17.58 -48.96
CA PHE A 152 18.16 -18.37 -48.79
C PHE A 152 18.93 -18.06 -47.47
N ARG A 153 18.98 -18.98 -46.47
CA ARG A 153 19.81 -20.23 -46.35
C ARG A 153 21.32 -19.91 -46.37
N HIS A 154 22.23 -20.50 -45.58
CA HIS A 154 22.25 -21.71 -44.75
C HIS A 154 23.58 -21.81 -43.95
N ARG A 155 23.54 -22.51 -42.82
CA ARG A 155 24.48 -23.55 -42.30
C ARG A 155 25.96 -23.25 -41.95
N SER A 156 26.23 -23.34 -40.64
CA SER A 156 27.05 -24.34 -39.90
C SER A 156 28.37 -24.88 -40.48
N SER A 157 29.40 -24.92 -39.62
CA SER A 157 30.35 -26.03 -39.52
C SER A 157 30.95 -26.17 -38.11
N ARG A 158 31.33 -27.41 -37.78
CA ARG A 158 31.84 -27.95 -36.52
C ARG A 158 33.37 -28.21 -36.62
N ASP A 159 34.00 -28.32 -35.45
CA ASP A 159 35.22 -29.07 -35.09
C ASP A 159 36.63 -28.62 -35.57
N ALA A 160 37.54 -28.39 -34.62
CA ALA A 160 38.68 -29.29 -34.30
C ALA A 160 39.61 -28.71 -33.21
N ALA A 161 40.40 -29.59 -32.60
CA ALA A 161 41.08 -29.47 -31.31
C ALA A 161 42.57 -29.07 -31.35
N ARG A 162 43.13 -28.90 -30.13
CA ARG A 162 44.56 -28.98 -29.66
C ARG A 162 45.32 -27.66 -29.48
N SER A 163 45.68 -27.33 -28.23
CA SER A 163 47.00 -27.64 -27.61
C SER A 163 47.21 -26.88 -26.29
N LEU A 164 47.48 -27.62 -25.20
CA LEU A 164 48.18 -27.17 -23.97
C LEU A 164 49.70 -27.09 -24.21
N PRO A 165 50.47 -26.35 -23.39
CA PRO A 165 51.06 -26.85 -22.12
C PRO A 165 50.92 -25.81 -20.97
N ASP A 166 50.58 -26.09 -19.69
CA ASP A 166 51.27 -26.87 -18.61
C ASP A 166 52.77 -26.55 -18.52
N LEU A 167 53.34 -25.95 -17.48
CA LEU A 167 53.51 -26.33 -16.07
C LEU A 167 54.54 -25.27 -15.56
N ASP A 168 54.62 -24.79 -14.31
CA ASP A 168 55.02 -25.46 -13.06
C ASP A 168 55.65 -24.31 -12.19
N VAL A 169 55.46 -24.08 -10.88
CA VAL A 169 56.03 -24.85 -9.75
C VAL A 169 55.81 -24.09 -8.38
N PHE A 170 55.55 -24.88 -7.31
CA PHE A 170 55.66 -24.69 -5.83
C PHE A 170 54.80 -23.61 -5.12
N GLY A 171 54.00 -23.91 -4.07
CA GLY A 171 54.25 -24.79 -2.89
C GLY A 171 55.01 -23.96 -1.84
N GLU A 172 54.62 -23.76 -0.57
CA GLU A 172 53.99 -24.63 0.42
C GLU A 172 53.41 -23.81 1.61
N VAL A 173 52.62 -24.54 2.39
CA VAL A 173 51.99 -24.27 3.69
C VAL A 173 53.00 -23.96 4.80
N PHE A 174 52.69 -23.05 5.74
CA PHE A 174 53.07 -23.22 7.16
C PHE A 174 52.06 -22.58 8.12
N ASN A 175 51.98 -23.20 9.28
CA ASN A 175 50.95 -23.10 10.31
C ASN A 175 51.53 -22.37 11.55
N SER A 176 50.65 -21.80 12.38
CA SER A 176 50.80 -21.63 13.85
C SER A 176 51.58 -20.45 14.48
N ARG A 177 50.86 -19.76 15.39
CA ARG A 177 51.19 -19.29 16.77
C ARG A 177 52.31 -18.25 17.05
N GLU A 178 51.85 -17.15 17.67
CA GLU A 178 52.37 -16.36 18.83
C GLU A 178 53.88 -15.99 19.01
N ALA A 179 54.09 -14.65 19.02
CA ALA A 179 54.97 -13.77 19.84
C ALA A 179 56.51 -13.90 19.76
N PRO A 180 57.25 -12.75 19.77
CA PRO A 180 57.59 -12.11 21.06
C PRO A 180 57.60 -10.56 21.06
N SER A 181 57.71 -10.04 22.29
CA SER A 181 57.71 -8.67 22.78
C SER A 181 59.08 -7.96 22.75
N ARG A 182 59.06 -6.61 22.64
CA ARG A 182 59.96 -5.60 23.28
C ARG A 182 59.56 -4.20 22.80
N GLN A 183 58.97 -3.34 23.64
CA GLN A 183 59.54 -2.40 24.64
C GLN A 183 59.74 -0.97 24.12
N LEU A 184 59.22 -0.03 24.91
CA LEU A 184 58.99 1.42 24.74
C LEU A 184 60.26 2.28 24.94
N PRO A 185 60.14 3.60 24.70
CA PRO A 185 60.28 4.58 25.80
C PRO A 185 59.08 5.55 25.87
N ASP A 186 58.43 5.68 27.04
CA ASP A 186 58.55 6.70 28.12
C ASP A 186 57.89 8.05 27.74
N GLU A 187 56.65 8.37 28.16
CA GLU A 187 56.12 8.78 29.48
C GLU A 187 56.61 10.13 30.05
N GLU A 188 55.71 11.11 30.08
CA GLU A 188 55.46 12.06 31.20
C GLU A 188 54.00 12.55 31.02
N THR A 189 52.99 12.01 31.71
CA THR A 189 52.48 12.29 33.07
C THR A 189 52.03 13.77 33.26
N VAL A 190 50.90 14.16 33.87
CA VAL A 190 50.10 13.62 34.98
C VAL A 190 48.68 14.25 34.92
N GLU A 191 47.61 13.49 35.20
CA GLU A 191 46.34 14.01 35.76
C GLU A 191 46.39 13.95 37.30
N PHE A 192 45.78 14.90 38.03
CA PHE A 192 44.93 14.59 39.20
C PHE A 192 44.16 15.83 39.75
N SER A 193 42.83 15.81 39.59
CA SER A 193 41.76 15.95 40.60
C SER A 193 41.55 17.21 41.49
N VAL A 194 40.34 17.78 41.31
CA VAL A 194 39.32 18.33 42.26
C VAL A 194 39.60 19.61 43.07
N ARG A 195 38.75 20.65 42.82
CA ARG A 195 37.99 21.39 43.87
C ARG A 195 36.90 22.31 43.28
N ALA A 196 35.90 22.58 44.13
CA ALA A 196 34.62 23.25 43.88
C ALA A 196 34.66 24.79 43.69
N GLU A 197 33.53 25.34 43.24
CA GLU A 197 33.18 26.70 42.76
C GLU A 197 33.69 27.93 43.55
N PRO A 198 33.78 29.10 42.85
CA PRO A 198 33.03 30.27 43.31
C PRO A 198 32.27 31.05 42.20
N THR A 199 31.23 31.74 42.64
CA THR A 199 30.32 32.70 41.96
C THR A 199 31.01 34.01 41.47
N PRO A 200 30.33 34.88 40.70
CA PRO A 200 30.93 35.69 39.63
C PRO A 200 31.41 37.07 40.10
N ASP A 201 32.43 37.61 39.41
CA ASP A 201 32.78 39.04 39.46
C ASP A 201 32.85 39.66 38.05
N LEU A 202 32.22 40.82 37.94
CA LEU A 202 32.00 41.64 36.76
C LEU A 202 33.31 42.22 36.20
N LEU A 203 33.46 42.19 34.87
CA LEU A 203 34.42 43.04 34.15
C LEU A 203 33.74 43.77 32.97
N PRO A 204 34.21 44.99 32.63
CA PRO A 204 33.39 46.08 32.11
C PRO A 204 33.21 46.08 30.59
N GLU A 205 32.15 46.75 30.14
CA GLU A 205 31.80 46.92 28.73
C GLU A 205 32.90 47.63 27.91
N PRO A 206 33.19 47.16 26.68
CA PRO A 206 33.79 47.97 25.65
C PRO A 206 32.71 48.65 24.78
N THR A 207 32.89 49.95 24.66
CA THR A 207 32.10 50.94 23.95
C THR A 207 31.97 50.66 22.45
N GLY A 208 30.83 51.12 21.91
CA GLY A 208 30.34 50.77 20.58
C GLY A 208 31.20 51.24 19.41
N ALA A 209 31.43 50.30 18.50
CA ALA A 209 31.67 50.57 17.09
C ALA A 209 30.40 50.17 16.34
N ALA A 210 29.65 51.16 15.84
CA ALA A 210 28.47 50.94 15.02
C ALA A 210 28.86 50.26 13.70
N LEU A 211 28.28 49.10 13.44
CA LEU A 211 28.27 48.49 12.11
C LEU A 211 27.38 49.36 11.19
N PRO A 212 27.71 49.54 9.90
CA PRO A 212 26.83 50.25 8.97
C PRO A 212 25.54 49.44 8.77
N ASP A 213 24.43 50.02 9.20
CA ASP A 213 23.08 49.46 9.25
C ASP A 213 22.32 49.66 7.92
N ASP A 214 23.01 49.50 6.78
CA ASP A 214 22.42 49.62 5.44
C ASP A 214 22.44 48.25 4.73
N ALA A 215 21.80 47.26 5.35
CA ALA A 215 21.18 46.21 4.56
C ALA A 215 19.90 46.82 3.94
N PRO A 216 19.72 46.79 2.61
CA PRO A 216 18.49 47.31 2.01
C PRO A 216 17.29 46.64 2.69
N PRO A 217 16.26 47.41 3.07
CA PRO A 217 15.09 46.85 3.74
C PRO A 217 14.56 45.70 2.89
N LEU A 218 14.36 44.53 3.53
CA LEU A 218 13.72 43.39 2.90
C LEU A 218 12.47 43.92 2.18
N PRO A 219 12.31 43.63 0.87
CA PRO A 219 11.14 44.11 0.14
C PRO A 219 9.89 43.68 0.91
N PRO A 220 8.88 44.57 1.00
CA PRO A 220 7.66 44.26 1.74
C PRO A 220 7.10 42.92 1.25
N PRO A 221 6.60 42.05 2.15
CA PRO A 221 6.02 40.77 1.74
C PRO A 221 4.94 41.06 0.70
N ALA A 222 5.09 40.45 -0.47
CA ALA A 222 4.16 40.66 -1.56
C ALA A 222 2.73 40.28 -1.11
N PRO A 223 1.71 41.01 -1.59
CA PRO A 223 0.35 40.83 -1.10
C PRO A 223 -0.12 39.38 -1.33
N PRO A 224 -0.90 38.82 -0.40
CA PRO A 224 -1.43 37.47 -0.49
C PRO A 224 -2.23 37.28 -1.79
N ARG A 225 -2.04 36.14 -2.45
CA ARG A 225 -2.78 35.75 -3.66
C ARG A 225 -3.62 34.51 -3.43
N PHE A 226 -4.76 34.45 -4.11
CA PHE A 226 -5.75 33.39 -4.00
C PHE A 226 -5.92 32.67 -5.33
N PHE A 227 -6.06 31.35 -5.26
CA PHE A 227 -6.42 30.52 -6.40
C PHE A 227 -7.95 30.39 -6.46
N ASN A 228 -8.57 31.19 -7.31
CA ASN A 228 -10.03 31.24 -7.43
C ASN A 228 -10.49 30.38 -8.61
N ALA A 229 -11.47 29.52 -8.36
CA ALA A 229 -12.19 28.83 -9.42
C ALA A 229 -13.70 29.03 -9.24
N ARG A 230 -14.42 29.16 -10.37
CA ARG A 230 -15.87 29.34 -10.38
C ARG A 230 -16.55 28.57 -11.49
N THR A 231 -17.76 28.11 -11.22
CA THR A 231 -18.63 27.40 -12.17
C THR A 231 -20.10 27.69 -11.83
N PRO A 232 -21.07 27.55 -12.75
CA PRO A 232 -22.48 27.52 -12.38
C PRO A 232 -22.76 26.44 -11.31
N ASP A 233 -23.66 26.72 -10.37
CA ASP A 233 -24.04 25.74 -9.34
C ASP A 233 -24.93 24.62 -9.89
N ARG A 234 -25.71 24.94 -10.92
CA ARG A 234 -26.65 24.06 -11.60
C ARG A 234 -26.55 24.24 -13.11
N VAL A 235 -26.66 23.13 -13.82
CA VAL A 235 -26.61 23.09 -15.30
C VAL A 235 -27.68 22.13 -15.81
N ALA A 236 -28.33 22.46 -16.92
CA ALA A 236 -29.28 21.57 -17.57
C ALA A 236 -28.57 20.36 -18.19
N LEU A 237 -29.21 19.20 -18.19
CA LEU A 237 -28.70 18.03 -18.92
C LEU A 237 -28.49 18.37 -20.41
N ASN A 238 -27.34 17.99 -20.96
CA ASN A 238 -26.85 18.30 -22.31
C ASN A 238 -26.60 19.78 -22.60
N ALA A 239 -26.57 20.65 -21.58
CA ALA A 239 -26.12 22.03 -21.76
C ALA A 239 -24.60 22.15 -21.65
N GLN A 240 -24.07 23.17 -22.34
CA GLN A 240 -22.69 23.59 -22.17
C GLN A 240 -22.53 24.35 -20.85
N THR A 241 -21.43 24.08 -20.16
CA THR A 241 -21.01 24.81 -18.96
C THR A 241 -19.52 25.14 -19.05
N TYR A 242 -19.02 25.88 -18.07
CA TYR A 242 -17.64 26.31 -18.01
C TYR A 242 -17.11 26.36 -16.59
N VAL A 243 -15.80 26.15 -16.48
CA VAL A 243 -15.02 26.41 -15.28
C VAL A 243 -14.12 27.59 -15.59
N ILE A 244 -14.16 28.63 -14.75
CA ILE A 244 -13.29 29.79 -14.88
C ILE A 244 -12.29 29.78 -13.73
N VAL A 245 -11.01 30.01 -14.05
CA VAL A 245 -9.91 29.99 -13.09
C VAL A 245 -9.14 31.31 -13.16
N GLN A 246 -8.76 31.85 -12.01
CA GLN A 246 -7.96 33.07 -11.92
C GLN A 246 -7.13 33.08 -10.62
N VAL A 247 -5.88 33.48 -10.72
CA VAL A 247 -5.09 33.92 -9.56
C VAL A 247 -5.35 35.42 -9.33
N ALA A 248 -5.85 35.78 -8.15
CA ALA A 248 -6.26 37.14 -7.81
C ALA A 248 -5.77 37.59 -6.43
N GLY A 249 -5.73 38.91 -6.18
CA GLY A 249 -5.37 39.48 -4.87
C GLY A 249 -6.49 39.41 -3.82
N GLU A 250 -7.71 39.09 -4.24
CA GLU A 250 -8.89 38.93 -3.37
C GLU A 250 -9.41 37.50 -3.46
N ALA A 251 -9.80 36.93 -2.32
CA ALA A 251 -10.48 35.65 -2.27
C ALA A 251 -11.89 35.78 -2.85
N ALA A 252 -12.29 34.84 -3.71
CA ALA A 252 -13.69 34.70 -4.10
C ALA A 252 -14.57 34.44 -2.86
N GLN A 253 -15.88 34.71 -2.92
CA GLN A 253 -16.76 34.44 -1.77
C GLN A 253 -17.22 32.97 -1.80
N PRO A 254 -16.64 32.08 -0.98
CA PRO A 254 -17.01 30.66 -0.99
C PRO A 254 -18.50 30.46 -0.65
N ALA A 255 -19.16 29.56 -1.36
CA ALA A 255 -20.54 29.15 -1.02
C ALA A 255 -20.59 28.50 0.39
N PRO A 256 -21.71 28.58 1.14
CA PRO A 256 -21.83 27.97 2.46
C PRO A 256 -21.47 26.48 2.44
N GLY A 257 -20.45 26.07 3.20
CA GLY A 257 -19.96 24.69 3.25
C GLY A 257 -18.70 24.41 2.40
N THR A 258 -18.26 25.37 1.58
CA THR A 258 -16.90 25.34 0.99
C THR A 258 -15.92 26.00 1.97
N ALA A 259 -14.79 25.34 2.22
CA ALA A 259 -13.83 25.80 3.22
C ALA A 259 -13.18 27.12 2.79
N ALA A 260 -13.08 28.08 3.71
CA ALA A 260 -12.24 29.26 3.50
C ALA A 260 -10.75 28.85 3.42
N ALA A 261 -10.01 29.55 2.57
CA ALA A 261 -8.55 29.49 2.50
C ALA A 261 -7.92 30.01 3.81
N ASN A 262 -6.80 29.41 4.21
CA ASN A 262 -5.89 29.93 5.23
C ASN A 262 -5.10 31.14 4.66
N ALA A 263 -4.35 31.84 5.53
CA ALA A 263 -3.51 32.98 5.14
C ALA A 263 -2.53 32.59 4.01
N PRO A 264 -2.50 33.31 2.87
CA PRO A 264 -1.66 32.92 1.73
C PRO A 264 -0.16 33.08 2.00
N ILE A 265 0.65 32.27 1.31
CA ILE A 265 2.11 32.36 1.35
C ILE A 265 2.63 32.85 -0.02
N GLY A 266 2.99 34.14 -0.08
CA GLY A 266 3.88 34.70 -1.10
C GLY A 266 3.23 35.32 -2.34
N GLY A 267 3.95 36.27 -2.96
CA GLY A 267 3.62 36.86 -4.26
C GLY A 267 4.46 36.22 -5.35
N PHE A 268 3.83 35.35 -6.15
CA PHE A 268 4.47 34.72 -7.29
C PHE A 268 4.25 35.53 -8.57
N THR A 269 5.28 35.51 -9.42
CA THR A 269 5.22 35.92 -10.83
C THR A 269 5.76 34.78 -11.67
N GLY A 270 5.05 34.41 -12.73
CA GLY A 270 5.54 33.40 -13.66
C GLY A 270 4.43 32.54 -14.22
N GLU A 271 4.85 31.39 -14.75
CA GLU A 271 3.98 30.49 -15.47
C GLU A 271 3.50 29.34 -14.59
N LEU A 272 2.18 29.09 -14.59
CA LEU A 272 1.56 27.92 -13.97
C LEU A 272 0.83 27.10 -15.03
N THR A 273 0.87 25.78 -14.91
CA THR A 273 -0.03 24.90 -15.66
C THR A 273 -1.29 24.65 -14.83
N ILE A 274 -2.46 24.88 -15.43
CA ILE A 274 -3.76 24.69 -14.79
C ILE A 274 -4.44 23.48 -15.43
N ASP A 275 -4.77 22.48 -14.60
CA ASP A 275 -5.51 21.29 -15.02
C ASP A 275 -6.91 21.29 -14.40
N VAL A 276 -7.90 20.87 -15.20
CA VAL A 276 -9.27 20.63 -14.73
C VAL A 276 -9.62 19.16 -14.95
N HIS A 277 -9.82 18.45 -13.83
CA HIS A 277 -10.31 17.08 -13.81
C HIS A 277 -11.81 17.07 -13.48
N ALA A 278 -12.63 16.62 -14.44
CA ALA A 278 -14.09 16.60 -14.30
C ALA A 278 -14.67 15.36 -14.99
N PRO A 279 -14.48 14.15 -14.44
CA PRO A 279 -14.81 12.89 -15.11
C PRO A 279 -16.31 12.74 -15.43
N GLY A 280 -17.16 13.40 -14.64
CA GLY A 280 -18.61 13.44 -14.86
C GLY A 280 -19.09 14.39 -15.95
N LEU A 281 -18.18 15.14 -16.59
CA LEU A 281 -18.47 16.11 -17.63
C LEU A 281 -17.61 15.83 -18.87
N LYS A 282 -18.19 15.99 -20.05
CA LYS A 282 -17.43 15.83 -21.30
C LYS A 282 -16.72 17.13 -21.65
N ALA A 283 -15.40 17.11 -21.71
CA ALA A 283 -14.60 18.28 -22.09
C ALA A 283 -14.91 18.77 -23.51
N ILE A 284 -14.94 20.10 -23.67
CA ILE A 284 -15.05 20.80 -24.95
C ILE A 284 -13.77 21.63 -25.11
N GLY A 285 -12.75 21.02 -25.72
CA GLY A 285 -11.42 21.61 -25.86
C GLY A 285 -10.43 21.09 -24.80
N PRO A 286 -9.30 21.79 -24.61
CA PRO A 286 -8.25 21.37 -23.69
C PRO A 286 -8.70 21.49 -22.23
N THR A 287 -8.32 20.51 -21.41
CA THR A 287 -8.49 20.52 -19.95
C THR A 287 -7.24 20.97 -19.20
N THR A 288 -6.19 21.29 -19.94
CA THR A 288 -4.90 21.79 -19.44
C THR A 288 -4.56 23.07 -20.18
N LEU A 289 -4.30 24.15 -19.45
CA LEU A 289 -3.93 25.45 -20.01
C LEU A 289 -2.85 26.12 -19.18
N THR A 290 -2.02 26.93 -19.83
CA THR A 290 -1.00 27.74 -19.18
C THR A 290 -1.57 29.07 -18.70
N LEU A 291 -1.32 29.43 -17.44
CA LEU A 291 -1.67 30.70 -16.82
C LEU A 291 -0.41 31.52 -16.53
N GLN A 292 -0.32 32.72 -17.11
CA GLN A 292 0.69 33.70 -16.73
C GLN A 292 0.20 34.50 -15.53
N VAL A 293 0.93 34.41 -14.41
CA VAL A 293 0.67 35.16 -13.19
C VAL A 293 1.55 36.42 -13.20
N PRO A 294 0.95 37.62 -13.30
CA PRO A 294 1.70 38.88 -13.34
C PRO A 294 2.25 39.23 -11.96
N ALA A 295 3.29 40.07 -11.90
CA ALA A 295 3.94 40.47 -10.66
C ALA A 295 3.04 41.23 -9.69
N SER A 296 2.06 41.97 -10.22
CA SER A 296 1.01 42.65 -9.46
C SER A 296 -0.33 42.50 -10.15
N GLY A 297 -1.42 42.66 -9.38
CA GLY A 297 -2.79 42.56 -9.89
C GLY A 297 -3.23 41.14 -10.22
N ASN A 298 -4.42 41.02 -10.80
CA ASN A 298 -5.02 39.73 -11.13
C ASN A 298 -4.43 39.17 -12.43
N SER A 299 -4.27 37.85 -12.48
CA SER A 299 -3.99 37.14 -13.73
C SER A 299 -5.17 37.19 -14.71
N ALA A 300 -4.94 36.82 -15.96
CA ALA A 300 -6.04 36.60 -16.91
C ALA A 300 -6.96 35.46 -16.43
N SER A 301 -8.25 35.54 -16.75
CA SER A 301 -9.17 34.43 -16.49
C SER A 301 -9.03 33.35 -17.57
N LEU A 302 -8.73 32.13 -17.17
CA LEU A 302 -8.83 30.96 -18.04
C LEU A 302 -10.26 30.42 -18.01
N ARG A 303 -10.72 29.88 -19.14
CA ARG A 303 -12.05 29.27 -19.28
C ARG A 303 -11.91 27.89 -19.90
N PHE A 304 -12.41 26.88 -19.19
CA PHE A 304 -12.47 25.50 -19.63
C PHE A 304 -13.93 25.14 -19.96
N GLY A 305 -14.18 24.61 -21.16
CA GLY A 305 -15.52 24.29 -21.64
C GLY A 305 -15.89 22.83 -21.37
N PHE A 306 -17.14 22.58 -20.99
CA PHE A 306 -17.66 21.24 -20.70
C PHE A 306 -19.11 21.05 -21.17
N MET A 307 -19.51 19.80 -21.38
CA MET A 307 -20.88 19.38 -21.64
C MET A 307 -21.39 18.51 -20.49
N ALA A 308 -22.55 18.87 -19.93
CA ALA A 308 -23.17 18.17 -18.81
C ALA A 308 -24.01 16.97 -19.27
N GLN A 309 -23.40 15.82 -19.53
CA GLN A 309 -24.09 14.67 -20.13
C GLN A 309 -24.66 13.65 -19.14
N GLN A 310 -24.26 13.73 -17.87
CA GLN A 310 -24.71 12.81 -16.83
C GLN A 310 -25.45 13.59 -15.73
N PRO A 311 -26.68 13.19 -15.37
CA PRO A 311 -27.40 13.82 -14.27
C PRO A 311 -26.73 13.50 -12.92
N GLY A 312 -26.93 14.36 -11.93
CA GLY A 312 -26.38 14.21 -10.58
C GLY A 312 -25.37 15.31 -10.21
N ILE A 313 -24.79 15.17 -9.02
CA ILE A 313 -23.73 16.07 -8.55
C ILE A 313 -22.41 15.64 -9.19
N GLN A 314 -21.86 16.50 -10.04
CA GLN A 314 -20.58 16.30 -10.69
C GLN A 314 -19.49 17.04 -9.93
N GLN A 315 -18.41 16.33 -9.59
CA GLN A 315 -17.23 16.93 -8.98
C GLN A 315 -16.30 17.48 -10.06
N VAL A 316 -15.73 18.65 -9.80
CA VAL A 316 -14.76 19.32 -10.68
C VAL A 316 -13.56 19.73 -9.84
N ASP A 317 -12.41 19.12 -10.10
CA ASP A 317 -11.16 19.43 -9.42
C ASP A 317 -10.27 20.29 -10.32
N VAL A 318 -9.83 21.43 -9.79
CA VAL A 318 -8.94 22.36 -10.49
C VAL A 318 -7.62 22.41 -9.75
N MET A 319 -6.51 22.23 -10.45
CA MET A 319 -5.18 22.16 -9.87
C MET A 319 -4.23 23.09 -10.61
N ALA A 320 -3.36 23.76 -9.85
CA ALA A 320 -2.29 24.59 -10.39
C ALA A 320 -0.93 23.96 -10.10
N TRP A 321 -0.08 23.96 -11.12
CA TRP A 321 1.22 23.30 -11.10
C TRP A 321 2.34 24.26 -11.49
N ASN A 322 3.45 24.17 -10.76
CA ASN A 322 4.76 24.68 -11.17
C ASN A 322 5.64 23.46 -11.45
N GLY A 323 5.76 23.04 -12.71
CA GLY A 323 6.41 21.76 -13.05
C GLY A 323 5.68 20.56 -12.45
N SER A 324 6.40 19.69 -11.73
CA SER A 324 5.82 18.55 -10.99
C SER A 324 5.18 18.95 -9.65
N ALA A 325 5.43 20.16 -9.16
CA ALA A 325 4.91 20.63 -7.88
C ALA A 325 3.48 21.16 -8.02
N GLN A 326 2.55 20.53 -7.29
CA GLN A 326 1.24 21.14 -7.09
C GLN A 326 1.37 22.33 -6.12
N VAL A 327 0.96 23.52 -6.57
CA VAL A 327 1.05 24.76 -5.78
C VAL A 327 -0.31 25.23 -5.28
N ALA A 328 -1.40 24.79 -5.91
CA ALA A 328 -2.76 25.06 -5.46
C ALA A 328 -3.74 24.01 -6.00
N GLY A 329 -4.90 23.93 -5.37
CA GLY A 329 -6.02 23.20 -5.94
C GLY A 329 -7.31 23.40 -5.16
N VAL A 330 -8.43 23.24 -5.88
CA VAL A 330 -9.78 23.40 -5.36
C VAL A 330 -10.72 22.37 -5.95
N THR A 331 -11.76 22.04 -5.19
CA THR A 331 -12.84 21.17 -5.64
C THR A 331 -14.14 21.97 -5.68
N LEU A 332 -14.82 21.91 -6.81
CA LEU A 332 -16.13 22.49 -7.07
C LEU A 332 -17.16 21.38 -7.28
N GLN A 333 -18.44 21.73 -7.16
CA GLN A 333 -19.56 20.82 -7.47
C GLN A 333 -20.54 21.50 -8.41
N ILE A 334 -21.03 20.74 -9.39
CA ILE A 334 -22.06 21.17 -10.34
C ILE A 334 -23.22 20.19 -10.28
N ALA A 335 -24.43 20.65 -9.99
CA ALA A 335 -25.62 19.82 -10.04
C ALA A 335 -26.21 19.80 -11.46
N VAL A 336 -26.22 18.65 -12.10
CA VAL A 336 -26.79 18.45 -13.44
C VAL A 336 -28.18 17.83 -13.34
N ALA A 337 -29.19 18.49 -13.92
CA ALA A 337 -30.58 18.02 -13.88
C ALA A 337 -31.34 18.29 -15.19
N THR A 338 -32.35 17.47 -15.46
CA THR A 338 -33.14 17.51 -16.71
C THR A 338 -33.93 18.82 -16.90
N GLU A 339 -34.43 19.42 -15.81
CA GLU A 339 -35.23 20.66 -15.81
C GLU A 339 -34.54 21.77 -15.00
N ALA A 340 -33.24 21.97 -15.18
CA ALA A 340 -32.52 23.08 -14.55
C ALA A 340 -32.38 24.27 -15.51
N VAL A 341 -32.48 25.49 -14.97
CA VAL A 341 -31.93 26.68 -15.64
C VAL A 341 -30.47 26.79 -15.19
N THR A 342 -29.56 26.99 -16.14
CA THR A 342 -28.15 27.25 -15.79
C THR A 342 -28.10 28.56 -15.00
N ALA A 343 -27.79 28.47 -13.72
CA ALA A 343 -27.92 29.58 -12.77
C ALA A 343 -26.90 29.42 -11.64
N GLY A 344 -26.85 30.44 -10.77
CA GLY A 344 -25.99 30.48 -9.60
C GLY A 344 -24.50 30.54 -9.92
N ALA A 345 -23.70 30.66 -8.87
CA ALA A 345 -22.25 30.59 -8.94
C ALA A 345 -21.78 29.75 -7.75
N ASN A 346 -21.06 28.68 -8.05
CA ASN A 346 -20.25 27.96 -7.08
C ASN A 346 -18.81 28.46 -7.22
N GLU A 347 -18.28 29.03 -6.14
CA GLU A 347 -16.93 29.57 -6.07
C GLU A 347 -16.14 28.79 -5.02
N ALA A 348 -14.90 28.46 -5.34
CA ALA A 348 -13.96 27.85 -4.43
C ALA A 348 -12.64 28.61 -4.44
N VAL A 349 -12.04 28.72 -3.26
CA VAL A 349 -10.77 29.39 -3.05
C VAL A 349 -9.78 28.39 -2.47
N GLY A 350 -8.62 28.29 -3.12
CA GLY A 350 -7.54 27.41 -2.72
C GLY A 350 -6.42 28.18 -2.05
N ASP A 351 -5.81 27.55 -1.05
CA ASP A 351 -4.52 27.96 -0.52
C ASP A 351 -3.46 27.83 -1.63
N MET A 352 -2.60 28.82 -1.75
CA MET A 352 -1.43 28.76 -2.63
C MET A 352 -0.17 28.55 -1.78
N ASP A 353 0.45 27.39 -1.93
CA ASP A 353 1.80 27.09 -1.44
C ASP A 353 2.77 27.19 -2.60
N MET A 354 3.27 28.42 -2.83
CA MET A 354 4.13 28.72 -3.95
C MET A 354 5.52 28.16 -3.71
N ARG A 355 5.75 26.96 -4.25
CA ARG A 355 7.02 26.24 -4.18
C ARG A 355 7.58 25.92 -5.57
N GLU A 356 8.89 25.82 -5.64
CA GLU A 356 9.56 25.13 -6.74
C GLU A 356 9.48 23.61 -6.50
N PRO A 357 9.49 22.79 -7.56
CA PRO A 357 9.74 21.36 -7.44
C PRO A 357 11.07 21.08 -6.74
N GLU A 358 11.09 20.08 -5.87
CA GLU A 358 12.37 19.58 -5.35
C GLU A 358 13.13 18.83 -6.45
N SER A 359 14.45 18.80 -6.36
CA SER A 359 15.26 18.05 -7.33
C SER A 359 14.92 16.55 -7.28
N GLY A 360 14.55 16.01 -8.44
CA GLY A 360 14.11 14.62 -8.61
C GLY A 360 12.66 14.37 -8.19
N GLU A 361 11.83 15.41 -8.04
CA GLU A 361 10.40 15.29 -7.80
C GLU A 361 9.62 15.12 -9.11
N TYR A 362 8.88 14.02 -9.21
CA TYR A 362 8.01 13.73 -10.35
C TYR A 362 6.59 13.52 -9.87
N THR A 363 5.62 13.84 -10.73
CA THR A 363 4.21 13.56 -10.49
C THR A 363 3.66 12.78 -11.67
N LEU A 364 3.05 11.62 -11.37
CA LEU A 364 2.34 10.77 -12.30
C LEU A 364 0.84 10.88 -12.01
N ASP A 365 0.14 11.56 -12.91
CA ASP A 365 -1.32 11.62 -12.92
C ASP A 365 -1.87 10.34 -13.54
N VAL A 366 -2.73 9.63 -12.80
CA VAL A 366 -3.33 8.35 -13.14
C VAL A 366 -4.85 8.45 -13.05
N ALA A 367 -5.52 8.18 -14.16
CA ALA A 367 -6.98 8.13 -14.23
C ALA A 367 -7.46 6.89 -14.99
N MET A 368 -8.52 6.24 -14.49
CA MET A 368 -9.21 5.17 -15.22
C MET A 368 -10.34 5.77 -16.05
N ASP A 369 -10.28 5.59 -17.36
CA ASP A 369 -11.42 5.87 -18.24
C ASP A 369 -12.37 4.67 -18.22
N ALA A 370 -13.56 4.85 -17.65
CA ALA A 370 -14.55 3.80 -17.52
C ALA A 370 -15.17 3.36 -18.86
N GLU A 371 -15.23 4.25 -19.85
CA GLU A 371 -15.82 3.97 -21.17
C GLU A 371 -14.86 3.12 -22.01
N THR A 372 -13.58 3.52 -22.05
CA THR A 372 -12.56 2.80 -22.83
C THR A 372 -11.88 1.68 -22.03
N ARG A 373 -12.09 1.64 -20.71
CA ARG A 373 -11.45 0.72 -19.75
C ARG A 373 -9.92 0.79 -19.78
N ARG A 374 -9.37 1.98 -20.04
CA ARG A 374 -7.93 2.22 -20.11
C ARG A 374 -7.50 3.11 -18.96
N TYR A 375 -6.31 2.84 -18.42
CA TYR A 375 -5.62 3.82 -17.62
C TYR A 375 -5.03 4.90 -18.53
N ARG A 376 -5.25 6.16 -18.19
CA ARG A 376 -4.52 7.32 -18.69
C ARG A 376 -3.44 7.69 -17.68
N PHE A 377 -2.24 7.90 -18.18
CA PHE A 377 -1.07 8.33 -17.44
C PHE A 377 -0.54 9.65 -17.99
N GLN A 378 -0.16 10.59 -17.12
CA GLN A 378 0.59 11.78 -17.53
C GLN A 378 1.71 12.05 -16.54
N LEU A 379 2.95 12.07 -17.04
CA LEU A 379 4.14 12.31 -16.23
C LEU A 379 4.54 13.79 -16.28
N ARG A 380 5.04 14.30 -15.15
CA ARG A 380 5.59 15.66 -14.99
C ARG A 380 6.89 15.60 -14.21
N SER A 381 7.89 16.38 -14.61
CA SER A 381 9.20 16.45 -13.95
C SER A 381 9.42 17.73 -13.16
N ASP A 382 10.42 17.70 -12.29
CA ASP A 382 11.00 18.85 -11.58
C ASP A 382 11.58 19.90 -12.55
N ARG A 383 11.95 19.48 -13.76
CA ARG A 383 12.46 20.33 -14.84
C ARG A 383 11.37 20.97 -15.70
N LYS A 384 10.11 20.87 -15.28
CA LYS A 384 8.93 21.40 -15.97
C LYS A 384 8.63 20.72 -17.30
N ASP A 385 9.19 19.53 -17.54
CA ASP A 385 8.75 18.69 -18.64
C ASP A 385 7.37 18.12 -18.32
N VAL A 386 6.47 18.20 -19.29
CA VAL A 386 5.13 17.59 -19.24
C VAL A 386 4.98 16.70 -20.45
N TRP A 387 5.00 15.39 -20.23
CA TRP A 387 4.84 14.45 -21.33
C TRP A 387 3.36 14.33 -21.73
N PRO A 388 3.04 14.05 -23.01
CA PRO A 388 1.68 13.83 -23.44
C PRO A 388 1.01 12.66 -22.68
N PRO A 389 -0.32 12.66 -22.55
CA PRO A 389 -1.04 11.53 -21.97
C PRO A 389 -0.75 10.22 -22.72
N MET A 390 -0.47 9.17 -21.95
CA MET A 390 -0.23 7.81 -22.44
C MET A 390 -1.33 6.89 -21.91
N TYR A 391 -1.68 5.85 -22.65
CA TYR A 391 -2.83 5.01 -22.34
C TYR A 391 -2.41 3.54 -22.26
N SER A 392 -2.86 2.83 -21.23
CA SER A 392 -2.73 1.37 -21.18
C SER A 392 -3.55 0.71 -22.28
N GLU A 393 -3.29 -0.57 -22.51
CA GLU A 393 -4.27 -1.43 -23.18
C GLU A 393 -5.57 -1.50 -22.36
N PRO A 394 -6.72 -1.77 -23.00
CA PRO A 394 -7.97 -1.98 -22.28
C PRO A 394 -7.84 -3.14 -21.30
N LEU A 395 -8.27 -2.94 -20.06
CA LEU A 395 -8.33 -4.02 -19.09
C LEU A 395 -9.23 -5.13 -19.61
N LEU A 396 -8.83 -6.40 -19.49
CA LEU A 396 -9.65 -7.55 -19.93
C LEU A 396 -10.86 -7.80 -19.02
N ASN A 397 -10.67 -7.65 -17.71
CA ASN A 397 -11.72 -7.74 -16.69
C ASN A 397 -12.05 -6.35 -16.11
N ALA A 398 -13.07 -6.29 -15.25
CA ALA A 398 -13.32 -5.09 -14.46
C ALA A 398 -12.09 -4.77 -13.58
N ARG A 399 -11.78 -3.47 -13.40
CA ARG A 399 -10.66 -3.01 -12.57
C ARG A 399 -10.63 -3.70 -11.21
N GLN A 400 -11.79 -3.78 -10.56
CA GLN A 400 -11.94 -4.39 -9.23
C GLN A 400 -11.56 -5.88 -9.24
N GLN A 401 -11.95 -6.64 -10.27
CA GLN A 401 -11.65 -8.08 -10.33
C GLN A 401 -10.15 -8.35 -10.49
N ASN A 402 -9.46 -7.57 -11.33
CA ASN A 402 -8.01 -7.68 -11.49
C ASN A 402 -7.27 -7.32 -10.19
N TYR A 403 -7.74 -6.27 -9.52
CA TYR A 403 -7.22 -5.90 -8.20
C TYR A 403 -7.42 -7.01 -7.17
N ASP A 404 -8.65 -7.52 -7.03
CA ASP A 404 -8.99 -8.56 -6.04
C ASP A 404 -8.13 -9.82 -6.23
N ALA A 405 -7.93 -10.25 -7.48
CA ALA A 405 -7.05 -11.39 -7.79
C ALA A 405 -5.58 -11.12 -7.40
N THR A 406 -5.09 -9.92 -7.66
CA THR A 406 -3.73 -9.50 -7.29
C THR A 406 -3.55 -9.51 -5.77
N ILE A 407 -4.49 -8.91 -5.03
CA ILE A 407 -4.45 -8.88 -3.56
C ILE A 407 -4.60 -10.26 -2.96
N ALA A 408 -5.46 -11.13 -3.52
CA ALA A 408 -5.59 -12.51 -3.06
C ALA A 408 -4.26 -13.28 -3.16
N ASN A 409 -3.54 -13.11 -4.27
CA ASN A 409 -2.21 -13.70 -4.46
C ASN A 409 -1.18 -13.14 -3.46
N LEU A 410 -1.19 -11.83 -3.22
CA LEU A 410 -0.29 -11.18 -2.26
C LEU A 410 -0.59 -11.60 -0.82
N ASN A 411 -1.86 -11.73 -0.45
CA ASN A 411 -2.28 -12.26 0.85
C ASN A 411 -1.83 -13.71 1.04
N ALA A 412 -1.98 -14.56 0.02
CA ALA A 412 -1.49 -15.93 0.05
C ALA A 412 0.04 -15.97 0.26
N GLN A 413 0.76 -15.05 -0.36
CA GLN A 413 2.22 -14.94 -0.21
C GLN A 413 2.65 -14.36 1.14
N ALA A 414 1.92 -13.37 1.67
CA ALA A 414 2.18 -12.82 3.01
C ALA A 414 2.08 -13.92 4.07
N ARG A 415 1.05 -14.78 3.96
CA ARG A 415 0.86 -15.98 4.78
C ARG A 415 1.78 -17.16 4.41
N ASN A 416 2.49 -17.07 3.28
CA ASN A 416 3.27 -18.15 2.68
C ASN A 416 2.49 -19.48 2.54
N LEU A 417 1.25 -19.42 2.06
CA LEU A 417 0.34 -20.59 1.98
C LEU A 417 0.87 -21.71 1.09
N TYR A 418 1.73 -21.40 0.12
CA TYR A 418 2.34 -22.37 -0.78
C TYR A 418 3.72 -22.86 -0.30
N ALA A 419 4.09 -22.56 0.95
CA ALA A 419 5.32 -23.02 1.60
C ALA A 419 6.60 -22.77 0.79
N LEU A 420 6.65 -21.65 0.06
CA LEU A 420 7.81 -21.28 -0.74
C LEU A 420 9.02 -21.03 0.17
N LYS A 421 10.21 -21.45 -0.27
CA LYS A 421 11.47 -21.07 0.38
C LYS A 421 11.74 -19.58 0.17
N LYS A 422 12.62 -18.99 0.99
CA LYS A 422 12.88 -17.55 0.95
C LYS A 422 13.34 -17.06 -0.44
N GLU A 423 14.17 -17.84 -1.11
CA GLU A 423 14.69 -17.53 -2.44
C GLU A 423 13.55 -17.53 -3.47
N ASP A 424 12.69 -18.55 -3.43
CA ASP A 424 11.54 -18.69 -4.32
C ASP A 424 10.48 -17.60 -4.06
N GLN A 425 10.31 -17.17 -2.80
CA GLN A 425 9.42 -16.06 -2.46
C GLN A 425 9.89 -14.75 -3.12
N ALA A 426 11.19 -14.49 -3.15
CA ALA A 426 11.76 -13.31 -3.79
C ALA A 426 11.57 -13.35 -5.32
N VAL A 427 11.79 -14.51 -5.95
CA VAL A 427 11.55 -14.71 -7.39
C VAL A 427 10.08 -14.50 -7.72
N TRP A 428 9.17 -15.08 -6.94
CA TRP A 428 7.73 -14.92 -7.14
C TRP A 428 7.30 -13.45 -7.04
N LEU A 429 7.78 -12.75 -6.00
CA LEU A 429 7.42 -11.35 -5.76
C LEU A 429 7.92 -10.44 -6.89
N ARG A 430 9.15 -10.66 -7.37
CA ARG A 430 9.69 -10.00 -8.57
C ARG A 430 8.84 -10.26 -9.80
N GLY A 431 8.47 -11.53 -10.03
CA GLY A 431 7.62 -11.94 -11.14
C GLY A 431 6.27 -11.25 -11.13
N MET A 432 5.62 -11.15 -9.96
CA MET A 432 4.36 -10.43 -9.78
C MET A 432 4.49 -8.95 -10.15
N GLY A 433 5.52 -8.27 -9.62
CA GLY A 433 5.77 -6.86 -9.94
C GLY A 433 6.07 -6.61 -11.41
N ASN A 434 6.80 -7.52 -12.06
CA ASN A 434 7.11 -7.43 -13.48
C ASN A 434 5.87 -7.63 -14.36
N LEU A 435 5.02 -8.62 -14.02
CA LEU A 435 3.76 -8.84 -14.73
C LEU A 435 2.83 -7.62 -14.64
N LEU A 436 2.74 -7.00 -13.47
CA LEU A 436 1.96 -5.77 -13.30
C LEU A 436 2.53 -4.61 -14.13
N PHE A 437 3.85 -4.43 -14.12
CA PHE A 437 4.51 -3.40 -14.92
C PHE A 437 4.28 -3.61 -16.41
N GLU A 438 4.41 -4.84 -16.90
CA GLU A 438 4.20 -5.16 -18.31
C GLU A 438 2.75 -4.96 -18.76
N GLN A 439 1.78 -5.30 -17.91
CA GLN A 439 0.35 -5.28 -18.26
C GLN A 439 -0.32 -3.91 -18.11
N LEU A 440 0.10 -3.11 -17.12
CA LEU A 440 -0.60 -1.87 -16.76
C LEU A 440 0.07 -0.61 -17.33
N VAL A 441 1.40 -0.64 -17.51
CA VAL A 441 2.16 0.54 -17.91
C VAL A 441 2.37 0.53 -19.43
N PRO A 442 2.02 1.60 -20.17
CA PRO A 442 2.29 1.65 -21.60
C PRO A 442 3.78 1.81 -21.91
N ASP A 443 4.23 1.31 -23.06
CA ASP A 443 5.66 1.27 -23.42
C ASP A 443 6.35 2.63 -23.39
N GLY A 444 5.65 3.70 -23.79
CA GLY A 444 6.17 5.07 -23.68
C GLY A 444 6.48 5.47 -22.23
N LEU A 445 5.60 5.10 -21.28
CA LEU A 445 5.82 5.37 -19.87
C LEU A 445 6.88 4.44 -19.28
N LYS A 446 6.94 3.17 -19.71
CA LYS A 446 8.02 2.25 -19.31
C LYS A 446 9.37 2.84 -19.68
N ALA A 447 9.53 3.29 -20.92
CA ALA A 447 10.77 3.91 -21.41
C ALA A 447 11.15 5.13 -20.58
N LEU A 448 10.20 6.03 -20.30
CA LEU A 448 10.45 7.23 -19.48
C LEU A 448 10.85 6.88 -18.04
N LEU A 449 10.15 5.96 -17.39
CA LEU A 449 10.47 5.54 -16.02
C LEU A 449 11.86 4.87 -15.95
N ILE A 450 12.23 4.08 -16.97
CA ILE A 450 13.54 3.44 -17.04
C ILE A 450 14.64 4.45 -17.34
N GLU A 451 14.44 5.35 -18.30
CA GLU A 451 15.38 6.41 -18.67
C GLU A 451 15.67 7.33 -17.47
N HIS A 452 14.62 7.75 -16.76
CA HIS A 452 14.72 8.68 -15.64
C HIS A 452 14.90 8.00 -14.28
N LYS A 453 15.02 6.66 -14.19
CA LYS A 453 15.05 5.92 -12.92
C LYS A 453 16.04 6.44 -11.88
N ARG A 454 17.19 6.96 -12.32
CA ARG A 454 18.23 7.53 -11.44
C ARG A 454 17.96 8.97 -11.00
N ASN A 455 17.11 9.69 -11.75
CA ASN A 455 16.73 11.07 -11.48
C ASN A 455 15.48 11.16 -10.60
N ILE A 456 14.59 10.17 -10.66
CA ILE A 456 13.34 10.15 -9.88
C ILE A 456 13.67 9.74 -8.44
N ARG A 457 13.74 10.73 -7.53
CA ARG A 457 13.88 10.52 -6.09
C ARG A 457 12.53 10.36 -5.42
N VAL A 458 11.54 11.12 -5.91
CA VAL A 458 10.17 11.12 -5.44
C VAL A 458 9.23 10.97 -6.63
N LEU A 459 8.28 10.05 -6.52
CA LEU A 459 7.18 9.90 -7.47
C LEU A 459 5.84 10.03 -6.74
N ASN A 460 5.17 11.17 -6.96
CA ASN A 460 3.82 11.41 -6.48
C ASN A 460 2.83 10.81 -7.47
N ILE A 461 1.98 9.88 -7.02
CA ILE A 461 0.89 9.30 -7.80
C ILE A 461 -0.38 10.06 -7.48
N LEU A 462 -0.84 10.87 -8.42
CA LEU A 462 -2.10 11.61 -8.31
C LEU A 462 -3.21 10.77 -8.93
N SER A 463 -4.22 10.40 -8.15
CA SER A 463 -5.33 9.57 -8.66
C SER A 463 -6.62 9.75 -7.85
N GLU A 464 -7.76 9.39 -8.44
CA GLU A 464 -9.04 9.33 -7.74
C GLU A 464 -9.22 7.96 -7.08
N ALA A 465 -8.75 7.84 -5.83
CA ALA A 465 -8.88 6.63 -5.00
C ALA A 465 -8.53 5.34 -5.77
N ASP A 466 -7.47 5.38 -6.59
CA ASP A 466 -7.07 4.22 -7.38
C ASP A 466 -6.34 3.21 -6.48
N PRO A 467 -6.78 1.94 -6.48
CA PRO A 467 -6.25 0.99 -5.52
C PRO A 467 -5.07 0.18 -6.01
N THR A 468 -4.72 0.28 -7.29
CA THR A 468 -3.68 -0.54 -7.92
C THR A 468 -2.39 -0.47 -7.10
N PRO A 469 -1.67 -1.59 -6.86
CA PRO A 469 -0.45 -1.60 -6.06
C PRO A 469 0.75 -1.06 -6.85
N TRP A 470 0.77 0.24 -7.13
CA TRP A 470 1.84 0.89 -7.88
C TRP A 470 3.23 0.73 -7.24
N GLU A 471 3.28 0.61 -5.91
CA GLU A 471 4.51 0.35 -5.14
C GLU A 471 5.18 -0.97 -5.54
N LEU A 472 4.40 -1.95 -6.02
CA LEU A 472 4.84 -3.29 -6.40
C LEU A 472 5.40 -3.36 -7.83
N LEU A 473 5.26 -2.31 -8.65
CA LEU A 473 5.78 -2.32 -10.01
C LEU A 473 7.29 -2.60 -10.00
N PHE A 474 7.73 -3.56 -10.80
CA PHE A 474 9.15 -3.90 -10.91
C PHE A 474 9.73 -3.31 -12.19
N LEU A 475 10.64 -2.35 -12.06
CA LEU A 475 11.25 -1.62 -13.17
C LEU A 475 12.47 -2.40 -13.65
N ALA A 476 12.23 -3.44 -14.44
CA ALA A 476 13.28 -4.20 -15.09
C ALA A 476 13.84 -3.44 -16.30
N ASP A 477 15.17 -3.45 -16.42
CA ASP A 477 15.85 -3.14 -17.66
C ASP A 477 15.52 -4.25 -18.68
N PRO A 478 15.04 -3.89 -19.89
CA PRO A 478 14.59 -4.88 -20.86
C PRO A 478 15.74 -5.74 -21.41
N ASP A 479 16.97 -5.23 -21.39
CA ASP A 479 18.13 -5.94 -21.96
C ASP A 479 18.77 -6.87 -20.94
N THR A 480 18.85 -6.46 -19.68
CA THR A 480 19.54 -7.24 -18.62
C THR A 480 18.59 -8.00 -17.69
N GLY A 481 17.31 -7.61 -17.63
CA GLY A 481 16.35 -8.08 -16.63
C GLY A 481 16.67 -7.61 -15.20
N GLU A 482 17.70 -6.78 -15.01
CA GLU A 482 18.03 -6.18 -13.74
C GLU A 482 17.13 -5.00 -13.43
N GLY A 483 16.76 -4.83 -12.17
CA GLY A 483 15.82 -3.80 -11.78
C GLY A 483 15.52 -3.87 -10.29
N ASP A 484 14.63 -2.98 -9.86
CA ASP A 484 14.06 -3.04 -8.53
C ASP A 484 12.57 -2.65 -8.55
N PHE A 485 11.90 -2.88 -7.44
CA PHE A 485 10.54 -2.39 -7.22
C PHE A 485 10.55 -0.87 -7.14
N LEU A 486 9.54 -0.23 -7.72
CA LEU A 486 9.38 1.22 -7.74
C LEU A 486 9.49 1.84 -6.35
N ALA A 487 8.82 1.22 -5.38
CA ALA A 487 8.84 1.66 -3.98
C ALA A 487 10.15 1.37 -3.24
N ALA A 488 11.03 0.53 -3.79
CA ALA A 488 12.35 0.22 -3.21
C ALA A 488 13.45 1.15 -3.75
N SER A 489 13.34 1.63 -4.99
CA SER A 489 14.30 2.56 -5.59
C SER A 489 13.94 4.03 -5.43
N THR A 490 12.64 4.32 -5.22
CA THR A 490 12.08 5.68 -5.26
C THR A 490 11.04 5.86 -4.17
N THR A 491 11.01 7.05 -3.57
CA THR A 491 9.93 7.42 -2.65
C THR A 491 8.62 7.57 -3.41
N VAL A 492 7.70 6.64 -3.19
CA VAL A 492 6.34 6.67 -3.77
C VAL A 492 5.36 7.19 -2.73
N ALA A 493 4.59 8.20 -3.11
CA ALA A 493 3.47 8.71 -2.33
C ALA A 493 2.24 8.87 -3.23
N ARG A 494 1.05 8.82 -2.63
CA ARG A 494 -0.23 8.98 -3.31
C ARG A 494 -0.92 10.24 -2.87
N TRP A 495 -1.67 10.86 -3.77
CA TRP A 495 -2.56 11.95 -3.43
C TRP A 495 -3.82 11.96 -4.30
N ARG A 496 -4.80 12.77 -3.90
CA ARG A 496 -6.09 12.94 -4.57
C ARG A 496 -6.15 14.27 -5.31
N TYR A 497 -7.00 14.34 -6.32
CA TYR A 497 -7.32 15.60 -6.99
C TYR A 497 -7.92 16.63 -6.00
N GLY A 498 -7.80 17.90 -6.34
CA GLY A 498 -8.20 19.02 -5.48
C GLY A 498 -7.01 19.62 -4.73
N ALA A 499 -7.15 19.96 -3.46
CA ALA A 499 -6.09 20.59 -2.67
C ALA A 499 -4.88 19.65 -2.45
N GLY A 500 -3.66 20.19 -2.58
CA GLY A 500 -2.41 19.44 -2.37
C GLY A 500 -2.14 19.03 -0.90
N PRO A 501 -1.20 18.11 -0.66
CA PRO A 501 -0.87 17.65 0.68
C PRO A 501 -0.07 18.67 1.49
N CYS A 502 -0.23 18.68 2.82
CA CYS A 502 0.54 19.56 3.68
C CYS A 502 2.03 19.15 3.74
N ARG A 503 2.92 20.12 3.93
CA ARG A 503 4.38 19.91 4.02
C ARG A 503 4.91 19.84 5.46
N SER A 504 4.12 20.29 6.43
CA SER A 504 4.50 20.30 7.84
C SER A 504 3.48 19.49 8.63
N LEU A 505 3.98 18.58 9.47
CA LEU A 505 3.16 17.77 10.36
C LEU A 505 3.47 18.16 11.81
N LYS A 506 2.42 18.50 12.55
CA LYS A 506 2.54 18.74 13.99
C LYS A 506 2.89 17.44 14.71
N ARG A 507 3.48 17.55 15.91
CA ARG A 507 3.89 16.38 16.70
C ARG A 507 3.56 16.45 18.20
N ALA A 508 2.74 17.40 18.64
CA ALA A 508 2.51 17.65 20.05
C ALA A 508 1.66 16.56 20.71
N THR A 509 0.50 16.24 20.14
CA THR A 509 -0.42 15.26 20.70
C THR A 509 -0.34 13.94 19.93
N LYS A 510 0.13 12.88 20.59
CA LYS A 510 0.39 11.57 19.99
C LYS A 510 -0.51 10.54 20.66
N VAL A 511 -1.25 9.75 19.88
CA VAL A 511 -2.18 8.75 20.40
C VAL A 511 -1.92 7.40 19.72
N LEU A 512 -1.81 6.37 20.53
CA LEU A 512 -1.66 4.98 20.10
C LEU A 512 -2.98 4.24 20.39
N VAL A 513 -3.52 3.53 19.40
CA VAL A 513 -4.76 2.76 19.50
C VAL A 513 -4.40 1.29 19.51
N LEU A 514 -4.76 0.60 20.58
CA LEU A 514 -4.50 -0.83 20.80
C LEU A 514 -5.74 -1.45 21.44
N PRO A 515 -6.63 -2.06 20.65
CA PRO A 515 -7.76 -2.80 21.19
C PRO A 515 -7.33 -3.88 22.20
N ALA A 516 -8.19 -4.16 23.18
CA ALA A 516 -7.86 -5.10 24.26
C ALA A 516 -7.53 -6.53 23.78
N ASP A 517 -8.03 -6.92 22.62
CA ASP A 517 -7.83 -8.21 21.96
C ASP A 517 -6.69 -8.21 20.93
N ALA A 518 -5.85 -7.17 20.91
CA ALA A 518 -4.72 -7.08 20.01
C ALA A 518 -3.64 -8.15 20.28
N PRO A 519 -2.97 -8.67 19.22
CA PRO A 519 -2.00 -9.76 19.33
C PRO A 519 -0.72 -9.33 20.08
N PRO A 520 0.09 -10.27 20.59
CA PRO A 520 1.33 -9.96 21.32
C PRO A 520 2.30 -9.05 20.56
N GLN A 521 2.37 -9.17 19.24
CA GLN A 521 3.22 -8.34 18.39
C GLN A 521 2.76 -6.88 18.35
N ALA A 522 1.45 -6.63 18.36
CA ALA A 522 0.88 -5.28 18.46
C ALA A 522 1.14 -4.66 19.84
N GLN A 523 1.13 -5.46 20.91
CA GLN A 523 1.52 -5.01 22.25
C GLN A 523 3.01 -4.64 22.29
N ALA A 524 3.87 -5.47 21.71
CA ALA A 524 5.31 -5.22 21.63
C ALA A 524 5.64 -3.99 20.76
N GLU A 525 4.91 -3.81 19.66
CA GLU A 525 4.97 -2.60 18.83
C GLU A 525 4.65 -1.36 19.66
N LEU A 526 3.52 -1.36 20.38
CA LEU A 526 3.09 -0.21 21.15
C LEU A 526 4.07 0.14 22.27
N GLN A 527 4.64 -0.85 22.98
CA GLN A 527 5.67 -0.61 24.00
C GLN A 527 6.90 0.11 23.41
N ARG A 528 7.34 -0.30 22.21
CA ARG A 528 8.45 0.37 21.53
C ARG A 528 8.06 1.77 21.08
N LEU A 529 6.87 1.94 20.52
CA LEU A 529 6.39 3.26 20.08
C LEU A 529 6.16 4.23 21.23
N GLN A 530 5.70 3.79 22.41
CA GLN A 530 5.62 4.64 23.60
C GLN A 530 6.99 5.20 24.00
N THR A 531 8.05 4.41 23.82
CA THR A 531 9.43 4.84 24.09
C THR A 531 9.93 5.84 23.04
N LEU A 532 9.67 5.57 21.75
CA LEU A 532 10.09 6.45 20.64
C LEU A 532 9.30 7.77 20.61
N LEU A 533 7.99 7.69 20.87
CA LEU A 533 7.04 8.78 20.84
C LEU A 533 6.74 9.24 22.26
N ASN A 534 7.77 9.73 22.97
CA ASN A 534 7.65 10.20 24.35
C ASN A 534 6.37 11.05 24.57
N GLY A 535 5.60 10.72 25.60
CA GLY A 535 4.34 11.38 25.94
C GLY A 535 3.11 10.90 25.14
N ALA A 536 3.21 9.84 24.34
CA ALA A 536 2.06 9.28 23.65
C ALA A 536 1.05 8.64 24.62
N SER A 537 -0.24 8.96 24.46
CA SER A 537 -1.32 8.31 25.20
C SER A 537 -1.78 7.03 24.49
N THR A 538 -2.48 6.15 25.21
CA THR A 538 -3.00 4.91 24.65
C THR A 538 -4.52 4.83 24.83
N ILE A 539 -5.22 4.45 23.76
CA ILE A 539 -6.66 4.18 23.74
C ILE A 539 -6.88 2.70 23.46
N GLY A 540 -7.65 2.04 24.33
CA GLY A 540 -8.00 0.62 24.17
C GLY A 540 -9.48 0.34 23.96
N ASP A 541 -10.33 1.37 23.95
CA ASP A 541 -11.78 1.24 23.83
C ASP A 541 -12.38 2.14 22.72
N LEU A 542 -13.51 1.68 22.19
CA LEU A 542 -14.19 2.31 21.06
C LEU A 542 -14.72 3.72 21.39
N THR A 543 -15.21 3.93 22.62
CA THR A 543 -15.83 5.19 23.03
C THR A 543 -14.79 6.30 23.10
N SER A 544 -13.63 6.02 23.68
CA SER A 544 -12.49 6.94 23.75
C SER A 544 -11.96 7.29 22.35
N LEU A 545 -11.88 6.31 21.44
CA LEU A 545 -11.49 6.56 20.05
C LEU A 545 -12.48 7.51 19.36
N ASN A 546 -13.79 7.25 19.45
CA ASN A 546 -14.80 8.10 18.84
C ASN A 546 -14.82 9.50 19.46
N THR A 547 -14.58 9.62 20.77
CA THR A 547 -14.47 10.91 21.46
C THR A 547 -13.27 11.71 20.95
N LEU A 548 -12.12 11.06 20.78
CA LEU A 548 -10.92 11.67 20.20
C LEU A 548 -11.16 12.16 18.77
N LEU A 549 -11.77 11.34 17.93
CA LEU A 549 -12.06 11.67 16.53
C LEU A 549 -13.08 12.82 16.43
N ALA A 550 -14.11 12.83 17.27
CA ALA A 550 -15.07 13.93 17.34
C ALA A 550 -14.43 15.24 17.81
N ALA A 551 -13.45 15.17 18.73
CA ALA A 551 -12.69 16.32 19.20
C ALA A 551 -11.69 16.83 18.16
N GLY A 552 -11.00 15.92 17.44
CA GLY A 552 -9.93 16.23 16.48
C GLY A 552 -8.63 16.70 17.15
N GLY A 553 -8.44 16.35 18.43
CA GLY A 553 -7.34 16.83 19.27
C GLY A 553 -6.08 15.96 19.22
N PHE A 554 -5.60 15.57 18.04
CA PHE A 554 -4.38 14.78 17.88
C PHE A 554 -3.56 15.27 16.69
N ASP A 555 -2.25 15.01 16.72
CA ASP A 555 -1.31 15.27 15.63
C ASP A 555 -0.77 13.96 15.03
N LEU A 556 -0.57 12.94 15.86
CA LEU A 556 -0.20 11.60 15.44
C LEU A 556 -1.23 10.60 15.99
N LEU A 557 -1.79 9.76 15.13
CA LEU A 557 -2.68 8.67 15.50
C LEU A 557 -2.17 7.36 14.91
N HIS A 558 -1.74 6.43 15.74
CA HIS A 558 -1.21 5.14 15.30
C HIS A 558 -2.15 4.02 15.74
N PHE A 559 -2.57 3.16 14.81
CA PHE A 559 -3.31 1.94 15.11
C PHE A 559 -2.37 0.74 15.06
N ALA A 560 -2.31 -0.03 16.14
CA ALA A 560 -1.73 -1.36 16.18
C ALA A 560 -2.86 -2.35 16.48
N ALA A 561 -3.52 -2.85 15.43
CA ALA A 561 -4.74 -3.63 15.58
C ALA A 561 -4.90 -4.67 14.48
N HIS A 562 -5.89 -5.56 14.60
CA HIS A 562 -6.37 -6.31 13.45
C HIS A 562 -7.38 -5.46 12.66
N ASN A 563 -7.46 -5.69 11.36
CA ASN A 563 -8.59 -5.27 10.54
C ASN A 563 -9.29 -6.56 10.08
N VAL A 564 -10.59 -6.70 10.31
CA VAL A 564 -11.36 -7.88 9.92
C VAL A 564 -12.29 -7.47 8.81
N ASN A 565 -12.27 -8.20 7.69
CA ASN A 565 -13.23 -8.00 6.61
C ASN A 565 -14.27 -9.15 6.61
N LEU A 566 -15.55 -8.80 6.55
CA LEU A 566 -16.60 -9.78 6.35
C LEU A 566 -16.76 -10.05 4.85
N PRO A 567 -16.50 -11.29 4.37
CA PRO A 567 -16.65 -11.63 2.97
C PRO A 567 -18.06 -11.30 2.48
N ASN A 568 -18.16 -10.73 1.27
CA ASN A 568 -19.43 -10.39 0.61
C ASN A 568 -20.31 -9.37 1.36
N VAL A 569 -19.77 -8.63 2.34
CA VAL A 569 -20.47 -7.52 3.00
C VAL A 569 -19.87 -6.20 2.54
N GLN A 570 -20.69 -5.35 1.92
CA GLN A 570 -20.27 -4.01 1.54
C GLN A 570 -19.93 -3.20 2.79
N GLY A 571 -18.72 -2.61 2.84
CA GLY A 571 -18.23 -1.93 4.05
C GLY A 571 -17.96 -2.88 5.22
N GLY A 572 -17.78 -4.18 4.96
CA GLY A 572 -17.59 -5.22 5.97
C GLY A 572 -16.24 -5.18 6.72
N ALA A 573 -15.36 -4.22 6.40
CA ALA A 573 -14.08 -4.05 7.06
C ALA A 573 -14.23 -3.26 8.38
N TYR A 574 -13.69 -3.81 9.46
CA TYR A 574 -13.74 -3.18 10.78
C TYR A 574 -12.54 -3.55 11.65
N VAL A 575 -12.17 -2.64 12.56
CA VAL A 575 -11.24 -2.93 13.65
C VAL A 575 -12.03 -3.46 14.85
N PRO A 576 -11.73 -4.66 15.38
CA PRO A 576 -12.40 -5.17 16.56
C PRO A 576 -11.97 -4.39 17.80
N PHE A 577 -12.93 -4.15 18.69
CA PHE A 577 -12.72 -3.67 20.05
C PHE A 577 -13.47 -4.62 21.00
N GLY A 578 -12.88 -5.78 21.26
CA GLY A 578 -13.58 -6.89 21.92
C GLY A 578 -14.80 -7.36 21.09
N GLN A 579 -16.00 -7.25 21.66
CA GLN A 579 -17.25 -7.62 20.94
C GLN A 579 -17.78 -6.51 20.02
N GLN A 580 -17.16 -5.33 20.03
CA GLN A 580 -17.56 -4.19 19.23
C GLN A 580 -16.78 -4.12 17.92
N ARG A 581 -17.36 -3.46 16.92
CA ARG A 581 -16.76 -3.27 15.58
C ARG A 581 -16.62 -1.79 15.29
N TRP A 582 -15.42 -1.33 14.94
CA TRP A 582 -15.18 0.01 14.44
C TRP A 582 -14.99 -0.02 12.92
N ASP A 583 -16.03 0.37 12.19
CA ASP A 583 -16.04 0.41 10.72
C ASP A 583 -16.12 1.85 10.18
N LEU A 584 -16.13 1.99 8.85
CA LEU A 584 -16.18 3.28 8.16
C LEU A 584 -17.43 4.12 8.49
N THR A 585 -18.50 3.51 9.02
CA THR A 585 -19.73 4.22 9.42
C THR A 585 -19.45 5.22 10.55
N PHE A 586 -18.52 4.89 11.46
CA PHE A 586 -18.10 5.82 12.52
C PHE A 586 -17.40 7.05 11.96
N MET A 587 -16.52 6.86 10.98
CA MET A 587 -15.91 7.97 10.23
C MET A 587 -16.93 8.73 9.37
N GLY A 588 -18.09 8.11 9.11
CA GLY A 588 -19.30 8.73 8.58
C GLY A 588 -19.76 9.95 9.38
N ALA A 589 -19.65 9.88 10.70
CA ALA A 589 -20.10 10.90 11.64
C ALA A 589 -19.09 12.04 11.87
N VAL A 590 -17.84 11.87 11.42
CA VAL A 590 -16.80 12.90 11.55
C VAL A 590 -16.99 13.94 10.42
N PRO A 591 -17.14 15.25 10.75
CA PRO A 591 -17.29 16.28 9.73
C PRO A 591 -16.08 16.36 8.78
N GLN A 592 -16.32 16.75 7.52
CA GLN A 592 -15.24 17.06 6.59
C GLN A 592 -14.34 18.17 7.15
N ASN A 593 -13.04 18.10 6.85
CA ASN A 593 -12.02 19.05 7.34
C ASN A 593 -11.92 19.19 8.87
N LYS A 594 -12.54 18.30 9.66
CA LYS A 594 -12.47 18.30 11.13
C LYS A 594 -11.05 18.39 11.68
N PHE A 595 -10.08 17.79 10.99
CA PHE A 595 -8.66 17.72 11.36
C PHE A 595 -7.78 18.75 10.63
N LYS A 596 -8.33 19.55 9.69
CA LYS A 596 -7.56 20.41 8.78
C LYS A 596 -6.60 21.38 9.51
N SER A 597 -6.98 21.90 10.67
CA SER A 597 -6.15 22.84 11.45
C SER A 597 -4.93 22.19 12.11
N ARG A 598 -4.96 20.87 12.29
CA ARG A 598 -3.85 20.08 12.86
C ARG A 598 -3.10 19.29 11.81
N ALA A 599 -3.77 18.93 10.71
CA ALA A 599 -3.24 18.12 9.61
C ALA A 599 -2.49 16.87 10.12
N PRO A 600 -3.14 15.99 10.92
CA PRO A 600 -2.45 14.90 11.60
C PRO A 600 -1.90 13.84 10.63
N LEU A 601 -0.86 13.14 11.06
CA LEU A 601 -0.44 11.86 10.48
C LEU A 601 -1.22 10.72 11.14
N VAL A 602 -1.94 9.96 10.31
CA VAL A 602 -2.59 8.72 10.71
C VAL A 602 -1.78 7.53 10.19
N PHE A 603 -1.34 6.65 11.07
CA PHE A 603 -0.64 5.42 10.70
C PHE A 603 -1.51 4.24 11.09
N MET A 604 -2.02 3.50 10.11
CA MET A 604 -2.91 2.38 10.32
C MET A 604 -2.17 1.06 10.09
N ASN A 605 -1.55 0.52 11.14
CA ASN A 605 -1.02 -0.84 11.15
C ASN A 605 -2.14 -1.83 11.52
N ALA A 606 -3.16 -1.90 10.66
CA ALA A 606 -4.32 -2.75 10.85
C ALA A 606 -4.57 -3.58 9.60
N CYS A 607 -4.04 -4.80 9.59
CA CYS A 607 -4.06 -5.66 8.41
C CYS A 607 -5.33 -6.51 8.33
N THR A 608 -5.86 -6.64 7.11
CA THR A 608 -7.08 -7.38 6.80
C THR A 608 -6.87 -8.88 7.03
N THR A 609 -7.44 -9.47 8.08
CA THR A 609 -7.17 -10.87 8.47
C THR A 609 -7.99 -11.92 7.72
N SER A 610 -8.88 -11.52 6.81
CA SER A 610 -9.81 -12.42 6.13
C SER A 610 -9.71 -12.31 4.60
N GLY A 611 -9.47 -13.46 3.98
CA GLY A 611 -9.50 -13.62 2.53
C GLY A 611 -10.90 -13.43 1.97
N THR A 612 -10.93 -12.90 0.76
CA THR A 612 -12.06 -12.70 -0.17
C THR A 612 -12.81 -11.36 -0.08
N THR A 613 -12.40 -10.50 -1.03
CA THR A 613 -13.13 -9.39 -1.68
C THR A 613 -13.31 -8.10 -0.87
N ALA A 614 -12.75 -7.01 -1.39
CA ALA A 614 -13.08 -5.65 -0.98
C ALA A 614 -13.75 -4.93 -2.16
N LEU A 615 -15.05 -4.64 -2.04
CA LEU A 615 -15.67 -3.60 -2.86
C LEU A 615 -15.01 -2.26 -2.50
N TYR A 616 -14.31 -1.64 -3.47
CA TYR A 616 -13.61 -0.36 -3.32
C TYR A 616 -12.63 -0.33 -2.13
N THR A 617 -11.75 -1.33 -2.11
CA THR A 617 -10.35 -1.22 -1.68
C THR A 617 -10.17 -0.51 -0.35
N GLU A 618 -10.38 -1.28 0.73
CA GLU A 618 -10.46 -0.87 2.13
C GLU A 618 -9.45 0.20 2.55
N LEU A 619 -8.18 0.05 2.16
CA LEU A 619 -7.15 1.05 2.44
C LEU A 619 -7.48 2.41 1.79
N ALA A 620 -7.85 2.41 0.52
CA ALA A 620 -8.24 3.62 -0.19
C ALA A 620 -9.50 4.24 0.45
N SER A 621 -10.41 3.42 0.97
CA SER A 621 -11.60 3.91 1.69
C SER A 621 -11.25 4.55 3.05
N TRP A 622 -10.38 3.93 3.86
CA TRP A 622 -9.89 4.54 5.11
C TRP A 622 -9.06 5.80 4.85
N ALA A 623 -8.12 5.73 3.90
CA ALA A 623 -7.30 6.85 3.49
C ALA A 623 -8.17 8.01 2.99
N ASP A 624 -9.07 7.77 2.04
CA ASP A 624 -10.00 8.78 1.52
C ASP A 624 -10.80 9.43 2.65
N ARG A 625 -11.29 8.65 3.61
CA ARG A 625 -12.11 9.19 4.69
C ARG A 625 -11.30 10.05 5.67
N PHE A 626 -10.12 9.62 6.09
CA PHE A 626 -9.24 10.43 6.93
C PHE A 626 -8.76 11.70 6.22
N LEU A 627 -8.39 11.59 4.94
CA LEU A 627 -7.96 12.73 4.12
C LEU A 627 -9.10 13.73 3.87
N LYS A 628 -10.33 13.27 3.65
CA LYS A 628 -11.54 14.14 3.58
C LYS A 628 -11.86 14.80 4.93
N CYS A 629 -11.55 14.14 6.04
CA CYS A 629 -11.62 14.75 7.37
C CYS A 629 -10.47 15.73 7.63
N GLY A 630 -9.46 15.85 6.75
CA GLY A 630 -8.38 16.83 6.85
C GLY A 630 -7.10 16.30 7.51
N SER A 631 -6.88 14.98 7.54
CA SER A 631 -5.56 14.43 7.86
C SER A 631 -4.51 14.93 6.88
N GLY A 632 -3.32 15.27 7.38
CA GLY A 632 -2.20 15.75 6.57
C GLY A 632 -1.48 14.62 5.84
N ALA A 633 -1.42 13.46 6.49
CA ALA A 633 -0.91 12.23 5.89
C ALA A 633 -1.65 11.01 6.46
N PHE A 634 -1.70 9.95 5.66
CA PHE A 634 -2.23 8.64 6.03
C PHE A 634 -1.28 7.55 5.52
N ILE A 635 -0.94 6.59 6.37
CA ILE A 635 -0.14 5.41 6.01
C ILE A 635 -0.94 4.16 6.38
N GLY A 636 -0.95 3.18 5.51
CA GLY A 636 -1.48 1.84 5.82
C GLY A 636 -1.08 0.83 4.75
N THR A 637 -1.67 -0.36 4.79
CA THR A 637 -1.25 -1.51 3.96
C THR A 637 -2.31 -1.91 2.93
N LEU A 638 -1.89 -2.20 1.70
CA LEU A 638 -2.79 -2.59 0.59
C LEU A 638 -3.24 -4.05 0.66
N TRP A 639 -2.42 -4.89 1.28
CA TRP A 639 -2.64 -6.32 1.49
C TRP A 639 -2.11 -6.72 2.86
N GLU A 640 -2.27 -7.99 3.20
CA GLU A 640 -1.82 -8.55 4.47
C GLU A 640 -0.31 -8.42 4.68
N VAL A 641 0.09 -8.18 5.92
CA VAL A 641 1.50 -8.13 6.29
C VAL A 641 1.79 -9.12 7.41
N ARG A 642 3.07 -9.48 7.55
CA ARG A 642 3.54 -10.36 8.62
C ARG A 642 3.75 -9.53 9.88
N ASP A 643 3.22 -9.97 11.02
CA ASP A 643 3.22 -9.21 12.26
C ASP A 643 4.61 -8.70 12.69
N VAL A 644 5.64 -9.56 12.61
CA VAL A 644 7.02 -9.19 12.96
C VAL A 644 7.55 -8.09 12.03
N SER A 645 7.28 -8.23 10.73
CA SER A 645 7.67 -7.27 9.71
C SER A 645 6.90 -5.96 9.86
N ALA A 646 5.60 -6.01 10.15
CA ALA A 646 4.75 -4.84 10.41
C ALA A 646 5.32 -3.99 11.55
N ARG A 647 5.61 -4.63 12.69
CA ARG A 647 6.21 -3.97 13.84
C ARG A 647 7.57 -3.37 13.48
N GLN A 648 8.46 -4.13 12.85
CA GLN A 648 9.78 -3.63 12.48
C GLN A 648 9.70 -2.44 11.50
N PHE A 649 8.70 -2.44 10.63
CA PHE A 649 8.44 -1.35 9.71
C PHE A 649 8.05 -0.08 10.47
N SER A 650 7.04 -0.14 11.33
CA SER A 650 6.57 1.03 12.08
C SER A 650 7.63 1.55 13.05
N GLU A 651 8.36 0.67 13.74
CA GLU A 651 9.48 1.05 14.62
C GLU A 651 10.55 1.82 13.86
N THR A 652 10.96 1.32 12.69
CA THR A 652 12.00 1.95 11.86
C THR A 652 11.51 3.26 11.26
N PHE A 653 10.25 3.28 10.80
CA PHE A 653 9.60 4.47 10.29
C PHE A 653 9.58 5.60 11.33
N TYR A 654 9.11 5.33 12.55
CA TYR A 654 9.06 6.36 13.58
C TYR A 654 10.45 6.76 14.08
N ASP A 655 11.40 5.83 14.18
CA ASP A 655 12.78 6.12 14.55
C ASP A 655 13.45 7.10 13.58
N GLU A 656 13.23 6.95 12.28
CA GLU A 656 13.72 7.91 11.27
C GLU A 656 12.94 9.22 11.30
N LEU A 657 11.61 9.16 11.42
CA LEU A 657 10.76 10.34 11.41
C LEU A 657 11.08 11.28 12.59
N ILE A 658 11.33 10.74 13.80
CA ILE A 658 11.70 11.56 14.97
C ILE A 658 13.12 12.14 14.90
N LYS A 659 14.02 11.54 14.10
CA LYS A 659 15.36 12.10 13.79
C LYS A 659 15.29 13.27 12.81
N GLY A 660 14.08 13.63 12.36
CA GLY A 660 13.83 14.75 11.47
C GLY A 660 13.83 14.35 10.00
N GLN A 661 13.86 13.06 9.66
CA GLN A 661 13.69 12.61 8.27
C GLN A 661 12.28 12.93 7.76
N THR A 662 12.14 13.03 6.44
CA THR A 662 10.84 13.16 5.79
C THR A 662 10.04 11.86 5.90
N LEU A 663 8.72 11.94 5.68
CA LEU A 663 7.87 10.75 5.58
C LEU A 663 8.42 9.77 4.53
N GLY A 664 8.88 10.27 3.39
CA GLY A 664 9.43 9.48 2.31
C GLY A 664 10.74 8.77 2.68
N GLU A 665 11.67 9.50 3.29
CA GLU A 665 12.94 8.94 3.80
C GLU A 665 12.67 7.86 4.87
N ALA A 666 11.74 8.10 5.79
CA ALA A 666 11.34 7.13 6.81
C ALA A 666 10.72 5.87 6.20
N MET A 667 9.86 6.00 5.18
CA MET A 667 9.31 4.87 4.43
C MET A 667 10.41 4.07 3.72
N GLN A 668 11.36 4.76 3.06
CA GLN A 668 12.49 4.13 2.38
C GLN A 668 13.38 3.34 3.34
N ALA A 669 13.74 3.93 4.48
CA ALA A 669 14.55 3.27 5.49
C ALA A 669 13.89 1.99 6.04
N ALA A 670 12.58 2.05 6.33
CA ALA A 670 11.83 0.89 6.78
C ALA A 670 11.80 -0.21 5.70
N ARG A 671 11.54 0.13 4.44
CA ARG A 671 11.57 -0.82 3.32
C ARG A 671 12.94 -1.47 3.13
N ALA A 672 14.00 -0.67 3.13
CA ALA A 672 15.37 -1.14 2.94
C ALA A 672 15.79 -2.13 4.04
N LYS A 673 15.50 -1.80 5.31
CA LYS A 673 15.83 -2.66 6.46
C LYS A 673 15.13 -4.02 6.38
N LEU A 674 13.84 -4.05 6.08
CA LEU A 674 13.07 -5.30 5.98
C LEU A 674 13.53 -6.15 4.79
N ARG A 675 13.74 -5.51 3.63
CA ARG A 675 14.20 -6.21 2.41
C ARG A 675 15.59 -6.82 2.59
N ALA A 676 16.50 -6.12 3.28
CA ALA A 676 17.82 -6.66 3.59
C ALA A 676 17.74 -7.93 4.46
N ALA A 677 16.77 -8.01 5.38
CA ALA A 677 16.54 -9.19 6.20
C ALA A 677 15.82 -10.33 5.46
N ASN A 678 14.88 -10.00 4.57
CA ASN A 678 14.14 -10.98 3.77
C ASN A 678 13.63 -10.36 2.45
N PRO A 679 14.35 -10.55 1.32
CA PRO A 679 13.95 -10.01 0.02
C PRO A 679 12.61 -10.56 -0.50
N GLY A 680 12.19 -11.74 -0.04
CA GLY A 680 10.91 -12.37 -0.40
C GLY A 680 9.73 -11.98 0.48
N ASP A 681 9.92 -11.11 1.47
CA ASP A 681 8.82 -10.60 2.28
C ASP A 681 8.03 -9.53 1.50
N PRO A 682 6.72 -9.72 1.23
CA PRO A 682 5.92 -8.72 0.54
C PRO A 682 5.52 -7.54 1.45
N THR A 683 5.65 -7.66 2.77
CA THR A 683 5.25 -6.64 3.76
C THR A 683 5.75 -5.22 3.47
N PRO A 684 7.06 -4.96 3.23
CA PRO A 684 7.55 -3.61 2.99
C PRO A 684 6.92 -2.92 1.76
N LEU A 685 6.49 -3.69 0.76
CA LEU A 685 5.83 -3.18 -0.44
C LEU A 685 4.34 -2.91 -0.25
N ALA A 686 3.72 -3.47 0.81
CA ALA A 686 2.31 -3.27 1.13
C ALA A 686 2.02 -1.85 1.63
N TYR A 687 3.00 -1.24 2.31
CA TYR A 687 2.85 0.07 2.93
C TYR A 687 2.78 1.18 1.88
N THR A 688 1.67 1.90 1.91
CA THR A 688 1.37 3.05 1.05
C THR A 688 1.32 4.32 1.88
N LEU A 689 1.98 5.38 1.37
CA LEU A 689 1.91 6.72 1.93
C LEU A 689 0.93 7.56 1.11
N TYR A 690 -0.12 8.07 1.74
CA TYR A 690 -0.93 9.16 1.23
C TYR A 690 -0.51 10.46 1.93
N GLY A 691 0.06 11.41 1.21
CA GLY A 691 0.58 12.64 1.82
C GLY A 691 1.70 13.25 1.00
N ASN A 692 2.33 14.29 1.55
CA ASN A 692 3.53 14.84 0.95
C ASN A 692 4.74 13.99 1.40
N PRO A 693 5.45 13.30 0.50
CA PRO A 693 6.61 12.50 0.86
C PRO A 693 7.75 13.33 1.47
N LEU A 694 7.78 14.64 1.21
CA LEU A 694 8.78 15.56 1.73
C LEU A 694 8.37 16.19 3.06
N ALA A 695 7.19 15.84 3.60
CA ALA A 695 6.76 16.36 4.88
C ALA A 695 7.63 15.85 6.03
N ARG A 696 7.87 16.72 7.01
CA ARG A 696 8.61 16.44 8.25
C ARG A 696 7.75 16.73 9.46
N LEU A 697 8.11 16.16 10.61
CA LEU A 697 7.57 16.61 11.88
C LEU A 697 8.15 17.98 12.24
N GLU A 698 7.33 18.90 12.75
CA GLU A 698 7.79 20.19 13.26
C GLU A 698 8.84 20.02 14.36
N HIS A 699 9.90 20.85 14.31
CA HIS A 699 10.86 20.95 15.41
C HIS A 699 10.10 21.37 16.69
N ALA A 700 10.48 20.77 17.84
CA ALA A 700 9.83 21.12 19.12
C ALA A 700 10.39 22.41 19.66
#